data_AF-A0AAD0QJ30-F1
#
_entry.id   AF-A0AAD0QJ30-F1
#
_cell.length_a   1.000
_cell.length_b   1.000
_cell.length_c   1.000
_cell.angle_alpha   90.00
_cell.angle_beta   90.00
_cell.angle_gamma   90.00
#
_symmetry.space_group_name_H-M   'P 1'
#
loop_
_entity.id
_entity.type
_entity.pdbx_description
1 polymer ?
#
loop_
_entity_poly.entity_id
_entity_poly.type
_entity_poly.pdbx_seq_one_letter_code
_entity_poly.pdbx_strand_id
1 'polypeptide(L)'
;MLKKVSILTSMLLFSATSALSSTDLQKVMKDRGLTERDVLAAAKTYVPTGMKDEYYVFSSGGQSGQVIVYGVPSMRILKYIGVFTPEPWQGYGFDNESKKILDSGKIRGQEIKWGDTHHPNFSEKNGEFVGDYLFINDKANPRIAVINLHDFETTQIVVNPVLKSTHGGSFITPNTEYVIDACQYAAPLENDWVPIEAYEEKYRGGVTLWKFDYTKGQIDEKESFTLELPPYMQDLSDAGKGPSMGWAFTNSFNSEMYTGGIEKGLPPFEAGMSRNDTDFLHLYNWQILEKLAKDPKNTKVINGHRVVTIEAAVKGGALFLLPEAKSPHGVDVTPDGKYIIIGGKLDTHVTIFDFAKIKEQIDKKEFAGKDSYGIPILDFKKSLHGQLELGLGPLHNTFDEKDGIVYTSLYVDSQVVKWNFRDLKLLDRVNVHYNIGHLDSMEGKSTKPKGKYGIALNKLSIDRFLPVGPLHPQNHQLIDLAGDKMELLYDMPIGLGEPHDVVSIHASKIKPKKTYDKMGTNSRTGEAHEGATLAGQERVERDGNKVKVYMTAVRSHLNPEHIEVNKGDEVTIYITNLERAQDETHAFGLSGLNVHASVEPGKTSSVTFTADLEGVFPYYCTEFCSALHLEMMGYLKVKDPKKQYPDYKAAKVSKMTPEELQKEYNKIVATNKATDDVIQSVVKFLKEKGFEKYPEVKSLVTDALDQYNKIPHEKAKADEAFKAGDMNTAILWENQVWQYMVKTADAGLRAKNLLAKELSTKMSEKARLGEEAYLRGGCNGCHVVGQVSSGPDITGALLRHENGEKFLYNFILDPAKYYSDPYIDAMIKTFNLRMPNQNMKPEEVKNIIEYMKWIDENADLQ
;
A
#
# COMPACT_ATOMS: atom_id res chain seq x y z
N MET A 1 -46.22 12.87 69.51
CA MET A 1 -47.59 13.35 69.23
C MET A 1 -47.92 13.11 67.76
N LEU A 2 -49.20 12.95 67.45
CA LEU A 2 -49.77 12.35 66.26
C LEU A 2 -49.60 13.14 64.93
N LYS A 3 -49.40 12.37 63.85
CA LYS A 3 -50.03 12.38 62.51
C LYS A 3 -50.64 13.65 61.88
N LYS A 4 -50.16 13.90 60.66
CA LYS A 4 -50.86 14.01 59.33
C LYS A 4 -51.77 15.20 58.98
N VAL A 5 -51.56 15.68 57.74
CA VAL A 5 -52.47 15.89 56.57
C VAL A 5 -52.11 17.23 55.89
N SER A 6 -51.31 17.23 54.81
CA SER A 6 -51.69 17.16 53.38
C SER A 6 -52.34 18.44 52.82
N ILE A 7 -51.79 18.92 51.70
CA ILE A 7 -52.36 19.64 50.52
C ILE A 7 -51.13 20.31 49.87
N LEU A 8 -50.48 19.80 48.83
CA LEU A 8 -50.93 19.28 47.53
C LEU A 8 -51.63 20.35 46.68
N THR A 9 -50.95 21.47 46.42
CA THR A 9 -51.24 22.41 45.31
C THR A 9 -50.11 23.45 45.16
N SER A 10 -49.02 23.08 44.49
CA SER A 10 -48.03 24.05 43.98
C SER A 10 -46.99 23.47 43.01
N MET A 11 -46.92 22.14 42.84
CA MET A 11 -46.12 21.49 41.79
C MET A 11 -46.91 21.29 40.49
N LEU A 12 -47.38 22.38 39.87
CA LEU A 12 -47.94 22.38 38.52
C LEU A 12 -47.92 23.82 38.01
N LEU A 13 -46.81 24.24 37.39
CA LEU A 13 -46.66 25.36 36.44
C LEU A 13 -45.20 25.87 36.41
N PHE A 14 -44.27 24.99 36.05
CA PHE A 14 -43.00 25.40 35.42
C PHE A 14 -42.56 24.31 34.43
N SER A 15 -43.48 23.87 33.56
CA SER A 15 -43.12 23.26 32.29
C SER A 15 -42.76 24.39 31.32
N ALA A 16 -41.62 25.05 31.57
CA ALA A 16 -40.98 25.87 30.56
C ALA A 16 -40.41 24.90 29.52
N THR A 17 -41.12 24.74 28.42
CA THR A 17 -40.67 24.06 27.20
C THR A 17 -39.45 24.80 26.65
N SER A 18 -38.26 24.48 27.16
CA SER A 18 -37.02 24.68 26.43
C SER A 18 -36.96 23.61 25.34
N ALA A 19 -37.58 23.90 24.19
CA ALA A 19 -37.31 23.17 22.97
C ALA A 19 -35.85 23.47 22.57
N LEU A 20 -34.90 22.79 23.21
CA LEU A 20 -33.52 22.72 22.76
C LEU A 20 -33.57 22.00 21.41
N SER A 21 -33.39 22.76 20.33
CA SER A 21 -33.11 22.19 19.01
C SER A 21 -31.92 21.26 19.18
N SER A 22 -32.14 19.95 19.09
CA SER A 22 -31.04 18.97 19.06
C SER A 22 -30.10 19.36 17.93
N THR A 23 -28.80 19.46 18.19
CA THR A 23 -27.83 19.74 17.13
C THR A 23 -27.94 18.63 16.05
N ASP A 24 -27.57 18.93 14.80
CA ASP A 24 -27.61 17.92 13.74
C ASP A 24 -26.74 16.70 14.11
N LEU A 25 -25.65 16.93 14.85
CA LEU A 25 -24.83 15.89 15.44
C LEU A 25 -25.62 15.03 16.45
N GLN A 26 -26.34 15.63 17.39
CA GLN A 26 -27.18 14.89 18.35
C GLN A 26 -28.27 14.09 17.65
N LYS A 27 -28.86 14.63 16.57
CA LYS A 27 -29.82 13.91 15.74
C LYS A 27 -29.15 12.70 15.07
N VAL A 28 -28.00 12.87 14.43
CA VAL A 28 -27.24 11.77 13.82
C VAL A 28 -26.86 10.70 14.84
N MET A 29 -26.36 11.12 16.02
CA MET A 29 -26.03 10.20 17.10
C MET A 29 -27.26 9.40 17.53
N LYS A 30 -28.41 10.04 17.71
CA LYS A 30 -29.65 9.36 18.07
C LYS A 30 -30.14 8.41 16.97
N ASP A 31 -30.17 8.88 15.73
CA ASP A 31 -30.68 8.11 14.58
C ASP A 31 -29.82 6.86 14.31
N ARG A 32 -28.51 6.94 14.59
CA ARG A 32 -27.56 5.83 14.42
C ARG A 32 -27.25 5.06 15.70
N GLY A 33 -27.79 5.47 16.85
CA GLY A 33 -27.50 4.85 18.15
C GLY A 33 -26.04 5.02 18.62
N LEU A 34 -25.38 6.12 18.24
CA LEU A 34 -23.98 6.39 18.59
C LEU A 34 -23.83 7.05 19.96
N THR A 35 -22.80 6.64 20.68
CA THR A 35 -22.34 7.27 21.92
C THR A 35 -21.35 8.42 21.63
N GLU A 36 -21.08 9.27 22.63
CA GLU A 36 -20.05 10.32 22.51
C GLU A 36 -18.65 9.72 22.24
N ARG A 37 -18.38 8.53 22.78
CA ARG A 37 -17.13 7.80 22.54
C ARG A 37 -17.00 7.39 21.07
N ASP A 38 -18.10 6.93 20.44
CA ASP A 38 -18.08 6.56 19.03
C ASP A 38 -17.79 7.77 18.14
N VAL A 39 -18.39 8.93 18.48
CA VAL A 39 -18.14 10.18 17.76
C VAL A 39 -16.69 10.65 17.95
N LEU A 40 -16.15 10.54 19.16
CA LEU A 40 -14.75 10.89 19.43
C LEU A 40 -13.78 9.97 18.68
N ALA A 41 -14.04 8.65 18.68
CA ALA A 41 -13.24 7.69 17.92
C ALA A 41 -13.27 7.98 16.42
N ALA A 42 -14.46 8.28 15.87
CA ALA A 42 -14.60 8.70 14.48
C ALA A 42 -13.83 10.00 14.19
N ALA A 43 -13.85 10.98 15.10
CA ALA A 43 -13.09 12.22 14.94
C ALA A 43 -11.56 12.00 14.99
N LYS A 44 -11.09 11.06 15.81
CA LYS A 44 -9.66 10.70 15.91
C LYS A 44 -9.12 9.98 14.65
N THR A 45 -9.98 9.26 13.93
CA THR A 45 -9.60 8.53 12.70
C THR A 45 -9.99 9.25 11.42
N TYR A 46 -10.82 10.29 11.50
CA TYR A 46 -11.22 11.05 10.34
C TYR A 46 -10.08 11.92 9.80
N VAL A 47 -9.64 11.61 8.58
CA VAL A 47 -8.70 12.42 7.80
C VAL A 47 -9.46 13.04 6.61
N PRO A 48 -9.74 14.35 6.63
CA PRO A 48 -10.58 14.98 5.62
C PRO A 48 -9.91 15.05 4.25
N THR A 49 -10.71 15.35 3.22
CA THR A 49 -10.26 15.47 1.83
C THR A 49 -9.03 16.38 1.71
N GLY A 50 -7.99 15.87 1.04
CA GLY A 50 -6.74 16.60 0.83
C GLY A 50 -5.74 16.57 1.99
N MET A 51 -6.13 16.09 3.18
CA MET A 51 -5.19 15.79 4.27
C MET A 51 -4.61 14.38 4.14
N LYS A 52 -3.38 14.22 4.63
CA LYS A 52 -2.61 12.96 4.54
C LYS A 52 -2.50 12.30 5.90
N ASP A 53 -2.45 10.99 5.89
CA ASP A 53 -2.10 10.17 7.05
C ASP A 53 -0.68 10.46 7.55
N GLU A 54 -0.44 10.21 8.83
CA GLU A 54 0.83 10.48 9.51
C GLU A 54 1.82 9.32 9.34
N TYR A 55 1.31 8.10 9.23
CA TYR A 55 2.10 6.87 9.08
C TYR A 55 1.63 6.05 7.89
N TYR A 56 2.60 5.36 7.27
CA TYR A 56 2.32 4.20 6.43
C TYR A 56 2.39 2.94 7.28
N VAL A 57 1.52 1.99 6.99
CA VAL A 57 1.58 0.63 7.53
C VAL A 57 1.67 -0.35 6.37
N PHE A 58 2.59 -1.30 6.49
CA PHE A 58 2.79 -2.38 5.54
C PHE A 58 2.41 -3.68 6.24
N SER A 59 1.37 -4.32 5.74
CA SER A 59 0.83 -5.57 6.25
C SER A 59 1.20 -6.71 5.33
N SER A 60 1.52 -7.86 5.90
CA SER A 60 1.45 -9.11 5.15
C SER A 60 0.03 -9.27 4.57
N GLY A 61 -0.09 -9.92 3.42
CA GLY A 61 -1.36 -10.36 2.84
C GLY A 61 -1.72 -11.80 3.21
N GLY A 62 -0.94 -12.45 4.06
CA GLY A 62 -1.09 -13.88 4.37
C GLY A 62 -1.00 -14.74 3.11
N GLN A 63 -1.95 -15.65 2.99
CA GLN A 63 -2.06 -16.68 1.95
C GLN A 63 -2.37 -16.11 0.55
N SER A 64 -2.58 -14.80 0.44
CA SER A 64 -2.75 -14.12 -0.84
C SER A 64 -1.42 -13.93 -1.57
N GLY A 65 -0.31 -13.82 -0.82
CA GLY A 65 1.03 -13.64 -1.37
C GLY A 65 1.43 -12.18 -1.65
N GLN A 66 0.58 -11.20 -1.38
CA GLN A 66 0.85 -9.76 -1.57
C GLN A 66 1.24 -9.05 -0.26
N VAL A 67 1.58 -7.76 -0.35
CA VAL A 67 1.67 -6.81 0.78
C VAL A 67 0.59 -5.75 0.64
N ILE A 68 -0.09 -5.43 1.75
CA ILE A 68 -1.15 -4.39 1.81
C ILE A 68 -0.56 -3.13 2.47
N VAL A 69 -0.74 -1.98 1.83
CA VAL A 69 -0.30 -0.67 2.35
C VAL A 69 -1.51 0.15 2.73
N TYR A 70 -1.56 0.67 3.96
CA TYR A 70 -2.62 1.59 4.40
C TYR A 70 -2.08 2.73 5.27
N GLY A 71 -2.86 3.81 5.38
CA GLY A 71 -2.52 4.99 6.17
C GLY A 71 -3.11 4.94 7.58
N VAL A 72 -2.38 5.48 8.56
CA VAL A 72 -2.86 5.70 9.94
C VAL A 72 -2.85 7.21 10.24
N PRO A 73 -3.93 7.78 10.83
CA PRO A 73 -5.00 7.09 11.55
C PRO A 73 -6.26 6.75 10.74
N SER A 74 -6.31 7.02 9.43
CA SER A 74 -7.53 6.82 8.65
C SER A 74 -7.90 5.35 8.39
N MET A 75 -6.93 4.44 8.51
CA MET A 75 -7.05 3.02 8.17
C MET A 75 -7.46 2.77 6.72
N ARG A 76 -7.20 3.72 5.81
CA ARG A 76 -7.52 3.59 4.38
C ARG A 76 -6.42 2.81 3.67
N ILE A 77 -6.81 1.76 2.93
CA ILE A 77 -5.91 1.04 2.03
C ILE A 77 -5.49 1.99 0.90
N LEU A 78 -4.17 2.12 0.71
CA LEU A 78 -3.54 2.98 -0.28
C LEU A 78 -3.02 2.18 -1.48
N LYS A 79 -2.54 0.94 -1.27
CA LYS A 79 -1.94 0.12 -2.32
C LYS A 79 -1.90 -1.36 -1.94
N TYR A 80 -2.01 -2.23 -2.94
CA TYR A 80 -1.54 -3.62 -2.88
C TYR A 80 -0.25 -3.72 -3.67
N ILE A 81 0.75 -4.45 -3.14
CA ILE A 81 2.02 -4.71 -3.82
C ILE A 81 2.06 -6.19 -4.19
N GLY A 82 2.14 -6.50 -5.48
CA GLY A 82 2.40 -7.84 -5.99
C GLY A 82 3.78 -8.34 -5.57
N VAL A 83 3.83 -9.51 -4.93
CA VAL A 83 5.08 -10.12 -4.44
C VAL A 83 5.21 -11.55 -4.94
N PHE A 84 4.55 -12.52 -4.30
CA PHE A 84 4.72 -13.93 -4.62
C PHE A 84 3.68 -14.49 -5.61
N THR A 85 2.69 -13.66 -5.92
CA THR A 85 1.54 -13.97 -6.78
C THR A 85 1.30 -12.84 -7.77
N PRO A 86 0.74 -13.14 -8.95
CA PRO A 86 0.34 -12.10 -9.90
C PRO A 86 -0.64 -11.10 -9.28
N GLU A 87 -0.50 -9.83 -9.62
CA GLU A 87 -1.40 -8.74 -9.23
C GLU A 87 -1.83 -7.98 -10.49
N PRO A 88 -2.97 -8.36 -11.10
CA PRO A 88 -3.33 -7.93 -12.45
C PRO A 88 -3.46 -6.41 -12.61
N TRP A 89 -3.95 -5.67 -11.62
CA TRP A 89 -4.10 -4.21 -11.77
C TRP A 89 -2.73 -3.51 -11.92
N GLN A 90 -1.66 -4.07 -11.34
CA GLN A 90 -0.30 -3.55 -11.50
C GLN A 90 0.40 -4.10 -12.76
N GLY A 91 -0.25 -4.95 -13.55
CA GLY A 91 0.39 -5.76 -14.58
C GLY A 91 1.39 -6.81 -14.04
N TYR A 92 1.57 -6.92 -12.73
CA TYR A 92 2.56 -7.79 -12.11
C TYR A 92 2.23 -9.27 -12.33
N GLY A 93 3.18 -10.01 -12.90
CA GLY A 93 3.01 -11.40 -13.35
C GLY A 93 2.53 -11.54 -14.79
N PHE A 94 2.30 -10.44 -15.50
CA PHE A 94 1.84 -10.46 -16.90
C PHE A 94 2.88 -9.89 -17.87
N ASP A 95 3.63 -8.86 -17.46
CA ASP A 95 4.81 -8.38 -18.17
C ASP A 95 6.04 -9.29 -17.95
N ASN A 96 7.00 -9.21 -18.87
CA ASN A 96 8.21 -10.05 -18.85
C ASN A 96 9.10 -9.75 -17.64
N GLU A 97 9.17 -8.48 -17.21
CA GLU A 97 10.04 -8.06 -16.13
C GLU A 97 9.56 -8.63 -14.79
N SER A 98 8.26 -8.55 -14.50
CA SER A 98 7.65 -9.14 -13.30
C SER A 98 7.56 -10.67 -13.37
N LYS A 99 7.30 -11.26 -14.54
CA LYS A 99 7.40 -12.72 -14.73
C LYS A 99 8.79 -13.23 -14.38
N LYS A 100 9.85 -12.50 -14.76
CA LYS A 100 11.23 -12.86 -14.39
C LYS A 100 11.45 -12.83 -12.87
N ILE A 101 10.83 -11.87 -12.16
CA ILE A 101 10.86 -11.85 -10.69
C ILE A 101 10.14 -13.07 -10.12
N LEU A 102 8.91 -13.36 -10.54
CA LEU A 102 8.18 -14.56 -10.08
C LEU A 102 8.92 -15.87 -10.41
N ASP A 103 9.53 -15.95 -11.60
CA ASP A 103 10.32 -17.09 -12.05
C ASP A 103 11.57 -17.33 -11.20
N SER A 104 12.17 -16.27 -10.64
CA SER A 104 13.28 -16.43 -9.67
C SER A 104 12.85 -17.13 -8.38
N GLY A 105 11.54 -17.16 -8.09
CA GLY A 105 10.94 -17.89 -6.99
C GLY A 105 10.61 -19.36 -7.29
N LYS A 106 11.02 -19.92 -8.44
CA LYS A 106 10.79 -21.34 -8.78
C LYS A 106 11.57 -22.26 -7.85
N ILE A 107 10.89 -23.27 -7.31
CA ILE A 107 11.52 -24.27 -6.43
C ILE A 107 11.76 -25.54 -7.23
N ARG A 108 13.03 -25.93 -7.39
CA ARG A 108 13.42 -27.14 -8.14
C ARG A 108 12.82 -27.19 -9.56
N GLY A 109 12.71 -26.03 -10.21
CA GLY A 109 12.13 -25.88 -11.55
C GLY A 109 10.60 -25.83 -11.58
N GLN A 110 9.92 -26.02 -10.44
CA GLN A 110 8.47 -25.91 -10.33
C GLN A 110 8.04 -24.45 -10.14
N GLU A 111 7.06 -24.04 -10.94
CA GLU A 111 6.38 -22.75 -10.79
C GLU A 111 5.50 -22.75 -9.53
N ILE A 112 5.63 -21.70 -8.72
CA ILE A 112 4.88 -21.50 -7.49
C ILE A 112 3.91 -20.35 -7.71
N LYS A 113 2.60 -20.64 -7.62
CA LYS A 113 1.51 -19.71 -8.01
C LYS A 113 0.76 -19.08 -6.85
N TRP A 114 1.20 -19.35 -5.64
CA TRP A 114 0.62 -18.83 -4.40
C TRP A 114 1.76 -18.49 -3.42
N GLY A 115 1.47 -17.78 -2.34
CA GLY A 115 2.44 -17.49 -1.30
C GLY A 115 1.74 -17.23 0.02
N ASP A 116 2.48 -17.38 1.12
CA ASP A 116 1.97 -17.20 2.46
C ASP A 116 2.87 -16.19 3.20
N THR A 117 2.59 -14.90 2.98
CA THR A 117 3.41 -13.80 3.50
C THR A 117 3.26 -13.65 5.00
N HIS A 118 4.36 -13.51 5.75
CA HIS A 118 4.30 -13.40 7.21
C HIS A 118 4.81 -12.07 7.76
N HIS A 119 6.13 -11.84 7.77
CA HIS A 119 6.72 -10.74 8.53
C HIS A 119 7.37 -9.69 7.61
N PRO A 120 6.67 -8.59 7.29
CA PRO A 120 7.27 -7.45 6.61
C PRO A 120 8.22 -6.72 7.57
N ASN A 121 9.41 -6.31 7.12
CA ASN A 121 10.29 -5.43 7.89
C ASN A 121 11.06 -4.45 6.99
N PHE A 122 11.40 -3.30 7.56
CA PHE A 122 12.11 -2.24 6.85
C PHE A 122 13.62 -2.42 6.90
N SER A 123 14.29 -1.90 5.88
CA SER A 123 15.70 -1.48 6.00
C SER A 123 15.91 -0.52 7.19
N GLU A 124 17.03 -0.71 7.88
CA GLU A 124 17.43 -0.02 9.09
C GLU A 124 18.83 0.62 8.97
N LYS A 125 19.05 1.72 9.70
CA LYS A 125 20.37 2.28 10.01
C LYS A 125 20.45 2.54 11.51
N ASN A 126 21.44 1.95 12.19
CA ASN A 126 21.55 1.95 13.66
C ASN A 126 20.25 1.52 14.38
N GLY A 127 19.49 0.61 13.77
CA GLY A 127 18.23 0.11 14.31
C GLY A 127 17.02 1.02 14.09
N GLU A 128 17.20 2.16 13.40
CA GLU A 128 16.11 3.05 13.03
C GLU A 128 15.65 2.74 11.60
N PHE A 129 14.34 2.66 11.39
CA PHE A 129 13.78 2.48 10.04
C PHE A 129 14.10 3.67 9.15
N VAL A 130 14.58 3.40 7.93
CA VAL A 130 14.99 4.42 6.94
C VAL A 130 14.15 4.43 5.66
N GLY A 131 13.31 3.43 5.45
CA GLY A 131 12.25 3.49 4.44
C GLY A 131 12.69 3.34 2.98
N ASP A 132 13.89 2.80 2.74
CA ASP A 132 14.41 2.59 1.38
C ASP A 132 13.90 1.25 0.79
N TYR A 133 13.91 0.19 1.61
CA TYR A 133 13.46 -1.16 1.24
C TYR A 133 12.55 -1.78 2.29
N LEU A 134 11.68 -2.68 1.84
CA LEU A 134 10.90 -3.61 2.65
C LEU A 134 11.25 -5.05 2.27
N PHE A 135 11.35 -5.92 3.27
CA PHE A 135 11.58 -7.36 3.09
C PHE A 135 10.35 -8.13 3.57
N ILE A 136 10.00 -9.22 2.90
CA ILE A 136 8.87 -10.08 3.29
C ILE A 136 9.18 -11.54 2.93
N ASN A 137 8.87 -12.47 3.83
CA ASN A 137 9.05 -13.90 3.62
C ASN A 137 7.77 -14.57 3.08
N ASP A 138 7.94 -15.71 2.43
CA ASP A 138 6.89 -16.68 2.16
C ASP A 138 7.15 -17.94 3.00
N LYS A 139 6.20 -18.27 3.87
CA LYS A 139 6.32 -19.43 4.75
C LYS A 139 6.17 -20.75 4.04
N ALA A 140 5.17 -20.83 3.17
CA ALA A 140 4.77 -22.09 2.56
C ALA A 140 5.82 -22.57 1.56
N ASN A 141 6.48 -21.63 0.88
CA ASN A 141 7.53 -21.91 -0.09
C ASN A 141 8.71 -21.02 0.29
N PRO A 142 9.81 -21.55 0.84
CA PRO A 142 10.77 -20.78 1.62
C PRO A 142 11.51 -19.76 0.75
N ARG A 143 10.94 -18.56 0.65
CA ARG A 143 11.36 -17.47 -0.25
C ARG A 143 11.40 -16.16 0.53
N ILE A 144 12.29 -15.27 0.13
CA ILE A 144 12.35 -13.89 0.62
C ILE A 144 12.23 -12.95 -0.57
N ALA A 145 11.43 -11.90 -0.44
CA ALA A 145 11.32 -10.85 -1.42
C ALA A 145 11.90 -9.53 -0.91
N VAL A 146 12.50 -8.76 -1.82
CA VAL A 146 12.91 -7.38 -1.62
C VAL A 146 11.98 -6.47 -2.40
N ILE A 147 11.42 -5.47 -1.73
CA ILE A 147 10.54 -4.45 -2.29
C ILE A 147 11.24 -3.09 -2.16
N ASN A 148 11.37 -2.37 -3.28
CA ASN A 148 11.89 -1.02 -3.30
C ASN A 148 10.76 -0.04 -2.93
N LEU A 149 10.94 0.76 -1.89
CA LEU A 149 9.91 1.69 -1.41
C LEU A 149 9.95 3.06 -2.11
N HIS A 150 10.89 3.28 -3.03
CA HIS A 150 10.85 4.45 -3.90
C HIS A 150 9.78 4.33 -4.99
N ASP A 151 9.47 3.14 -5.49
CA ASP A 151 8.45 2.90 -6.52
C ASP A 151 7.41 1.84 -6.12
N PHE A 152 7.56 1.22 -4.94
CA PHE A 152 6.68 0.19 -4.39
C PHE A 152 6.60 -1.04 -5.29
N GLU A 153 7.76 -1.45 -5.80
CA GLU A 153 7.91 -2.56 -6.74
C GLU A 153 8.76 -3.68 -6.11
N THR A 154 8.33 -4.93 -6.27
CA THR A 154 9.16 -6.10 -5.94
C THR A 154 10.28 -6.19 -6.97
N THR A 155 11.53 -6.19 -6.49
CA THR A 155 12.74 -6.14 -7.33
C THR A 155 13.52 -7.45 -7.31
N GLN A 156 13.31 -8.30 -6.31
CA GLN A 156 13.99 -9.58 -6.19
C GLN A 156 13.14 -10.56 -5.38
N ILE A 157 13.18 -11.84 -5.77
CA ILE A 157 12.81 -12.98 -4.95
C ILE A 157 14.02 -13.92 -4.91
N VAL A 158 14.36 -14.41 -3.73
CA VAL A 158 15.34 -15.49 -3.55
C VAL A 158 14.67 -16.71 -2.93
N VAL A 159 15.13 -17.90 -3.31
CA VAL A 159 14.63 -19.18 -2.80
C VAL A 159 15.66 -19.76 -1.84
N ASN A 160 15.21 -20.20 -0.66
CA ASN A 160 16.07 -20.91 0.26
C ASN A 160 16.42 -22.31 -0.30
N PRO A 161 17.70 -22.62 -0.54
CA PRO A 161 18.09 -23.88 -1.19
C PRO A 161 18.12 -25.08 -0.22
N VAL A 162 18.08 -24.85 1.10
CA VAL A 162 18.23 -25.89 2.12
C VAL A 162 17.00 -26.05 3.01
N LEU A 163 16.41 -24.94 3.47
CA LEU A 163 15.19 -24.98 4.31
C LEU A 163 13.97 -25.33 3.45
N LYS A 164 12.95 -25.96 4.05
CA LYS A 164 11.73 -26.40 3.35
C LYS A 164 10.47 -25.60 3.72
N SER A 165 10.55 -24.82 4.79
CA SER A 165 9.55 -23.84 5.23
C SER A 165 10.29 -22.77 6.03
N THR A 166 9.82 -21.53 6.01
CA THR A 166 10.48 -20.40 6.68
C THR A 166 9.49 -19.50 7.39
N HIS A 167 9.59 -19.34 8.70
CA HIS A 167 8.64 -18.51 9.45
C HIS A 167 9.32 -17.33 10.11
N GLY A 168 10.39 -17.55 10.89
CA GLY A 168 11.11 -16.51 11.63
C GLY A 168 11.97 -15.59 10.75
N GLY A 169 11.33 -14.96 9.78
CA GLY A 169 11.88 -13.99 8.83
C GLY A 169 10.73 -13.15 8.29
N SER A 170 10.95 -11.97 7.72
CA SER A 170 12.24 -11.35 7.42
C SER A 170 12.66 -10.40 8.55
N PHE A 171 13.59 -10.76 9.45
CA PHE A 171 14.08 -9.84 10.49
C PHE A 171 15.41 -9.20 10.10
N ILE A 172 15.66 -7.95 10.48
CA ILE A 172 16.73 -7.14 9.87
C ILE A 172 17.80 -6.80 10.90
N THR A 173 19.08 -6.97 10.56
CA THR A 173 20.15 -6.47 11.44
C THR A 173 20.18 -4.95 11.43
N PRO A 174 20.65 -4.28 12.50
CA PRO A 174 20.43 -2.83 12.66
C PRO A 174 20.99 -1.90 11.58
N ASN A 175 21.90 -2.35 10.70
CA ASN A 175 22.34 -1.58 9.52
C ASN A 175 22.01 -2.26 8.20
N THR A 176 21.01 -3.17 8.21
CA THR A 176 20.60 -3.97 7.06
C THR A 176 21.75 -4.76 6.44
N GLU A 177 22.67 -5.27 7.26
CA GLU A 177 23.75 -6.15 6.77
C GLU A 177 23.20 -7.53 6.37
N TYR A 178 22.21 -8.02 7.11
CA TYR A 178 21.56 -9.30 6.89
C TYR A 178 20.05 -9.25 7.08
N VAL A 179 19.34 -10.02 6.26
CA VAL A 179 17.97 -10.46 6.52
C VAL A 179 18.02 -11.86 7.13
N ILE A 180 17.43 -12.01 8.31
CA ILE A 180 17.35 -13.24 9.09
C ILE A 180 16.07 -13.97 8.72
N ASP A 181 16.20 -15.26 8.42
CA ASP A 181 15.10 -16.11 7.97
C ASP A 181 15.25 -17.53 8.55
N ALA A 182 14.43 -17.88 9.54
CA ALA A 182 14.47 -19.16 10.24
C ALA A 182 13.45 -20.17 9.70
N CYS A 183 13.80 -21.46 9.67
CA CYS A 183 12.83 -22.48 9.29
C CYS A 183 11.74 -22.66 10.34
N GLN A 184 10.52 -23.05 9.96
CA GLN A 184 9.54 -23.45 10.98
C GLN A 184 9.62 -24.94 11.29
N TYR A 185 9.49 -25.76 10.26
CA TYR A 185 9.44 -27.21 10.42
C TYR A 185 10.77 -27.83 10.01
N ALA A 186 11.37 -28.58 10.93
CA ALA A 186 12.61 -29.29 10.65
C ALA A 186 12.41 -30.31 9.52
N ALA A 187 13.40 -30.37 8.64
CA ALA A 187 13.44 -31.27 7.49
C ALA A 187 14.91 -31.60 7.16
N PRO A 188 15.19 -32.63 6.35
CA PRO A 188 16.53 -32.80 5.78
C PRO A 188 16.94 -31.54 5.00
N LEU A 189 18.17 -31.07 5.19
CA LEU A 189 18.69 -29.92 4.46
C LEU A 189 18.96 -30.28 3.00
N GLU A 190 19.36 -31.51 2.75
CA GLU A 190 19.44 -32.13 1.42
C GLU A 190 18.05 -32.26 0.76
N ASN A 191 18.02 -32.67 -0.51
CA ASN A 191 16.77 -32.89 -1.26
C ASN A 191 16.35 -34.36 -1.31
N ASP A 192 17.11 -35.24 -0.64
CA ASP A 192 16.87 -36.67 -0.60
C ASP A 192 15.72 -37.02 0.35
N TRP A 193 15.06 -38.14 0.05
CA TRP A 193 14.07 -38.70 0.96
C TRP A 193 14.77 -39.33 2.19
N VAL A 194 14.23 -39.05 3.38
CA VAL A 194 14.74 -39.57 4.65
C VAL A 194 13.56 -40.07 5.49
N PRO A 195 13.63 -41.31 6.03
CA PRO A 195 12.57 -41.85 6.88
C PRO A 195 12.42 -41.07 8.20
N ILE A 196 11.21 -41.01 8.75
CA ILE A 196 10.92 -40.25 9.96
C ILE A 196 11.59 -40.83 11.20
N GLU A 197 11.93 -42.12 11.19
CA GLU A 197 12.68 -42.80 12.25
C GLU A 197 14.11 -42.25 12.40
N ALA A 198 14.63 -41.56 11.37
CA ALA A 198 15.92 -40.89 11.39
C ALA A 198 15.82 -39.40 11.75
N TYR A 199 14.72 -38.94 12.34
CA TYR A 199 14.45 -37.53 12.63
C TYR A 199 15.60 -36.86 13.41
N GLU A 200 15.99 -37.40 14.55
CA GLU A 200 17.07 -36.83 15.38
C GLU A 200 18.43 -36.81 14.65
N GLU A 201 18.69 -37.80 13.79
CA GLU A 201 19.98 -37.92 13.10
C GLU A 201 20.07 -37.03 11.86
N LYS A 202 18.99 -36.93 11.06
CA LYS A 202 19.04 -36.40 9.69
C LYS A 202 18.20 -35.15 9.46
N TYR A 203 17.16 -34.91 10.25
CA TYR A 203 16.36 -33.70 10.12
C TYR A 203 17.08 -32.57 10.84
N ARG A 204 16.95 -31.34 10.35
CA ARG A 204 17.58 -30.16 10.97
C ARG A 204 16.66 -28.96 10.92
N GLY A 205 16.81 -28.13 11.94
CA GLY A 205 16.40 -26.74 11.87
C GLY A 205 17.49 -25.88 11.22
N GLY A 206 17.26 -24.59 11.10
CA GLY A 206 18.27 -23.67 10.62
C GLY A 206 17.81 -22.22 10.52
N VAL A 207 18.79 -21.33 10.49
CA VAL A 207 18.58 -19.89 10.27
C VAL A 207 19.46 -19.44 9.13
N THR A 208 18.86 -18.92 8.07
CA THR A 208 19.58 -18.30 6.96
C THR A 208 19.81 -16.83 7.23
N LEU A 209 21.06 -16.41 7.00
CA LEU A 209 21.51 -15.03 7.05
C LEU A 209 21.72 -14.59 5.61
N TRP A 210 20.73 -13.92 5.04
CA TRP A 210 20.76 -13.39 3.69
C TRP A 210 21.54 -12.08 3.66
N LYS A 211 22.74 -12.07 3.08
CA LYS A 211 23.56 -10.86 2.97
C LYS A 211 22.84 -9.87 2.08
N PHE A 212 22.66 -8.63 2.55
CA PHE A 212 22.07 -7.57 1.74
C PHE A 212 23.16 -6.60 1.26
N ASP A 213 23.22 -6.40 -0.06
CA ASP A 213 24.01 -5.32 -0.67
C ASP A 213 23.12 -4.08 -0.77
N TYR A 214 23.24 -3.21 0.24
CA TYR A 214 22.44 -1.99 0.33
C TYR A 214 22.59 -1.08 -0.89
N THR A 215 23.76 -1.05 -1.52
CA THR A 215 24.04 -0.17 -2.66
C THR A 215 23.31 -0.66 -3.90
N LYS A 216 23.24 -1.99 -4.09
CA LYS A 216 22.49 -2.59 -5.20
C LYS A 216 21.00 -2.77 -4.90
N GLY A 217 20.60 -2.73 -3.63
CA GLY A 217 19.24 -3.00 -3.20
C GLY A 217 18.84 -4.46 -3.39
N GLN A 218 19.78 -5.39 -3.22
CA GLN A 218 19.60 -6.81 -3.51
C GLN A 218 20.28 -7.70 -2.47
N ILE A 219 19.70 -8.87 -2.23
CA ILE A 219 20.33 -9.97 -1.51
C ILE A 219 21.43 -10.58 -2.38
N ASP A 220 22.62 -10.76 -1.79
CA ASP A 220 23.74 -11.50 -2.37
C ASP A 220 23.70 -12.95 -1.87
N GLU A 221 23.10 -13.84 -2.66
CA GLU A 221 22.96 -15.27 -2.33
C GLU A 221 24.31 -15.96 -2.12
N LYS A 222 25.39 -15.49 -2.75
CA LYS A 222 26.73 -16.11 -2.62
C LYS A 222 27.38 -15.76 -1.30
N GLU A 223 27.21 -14.52 -0.83
CA GLU A 223 27.69 -14.06 0.48
C GLU A 223 26.77 -14.43 1.64
N SER A 224 25.61 -15.03 1.33
CA SER A 224 24.66 -15.58 2.30
C SER A 224 25.10 -16.95 2.81
N PHE A 225 24.62 -17.33 3.99
CA PHE A 225 24.89 -18.65 4.59
C PHE A 225 23.76 -19.06 5.54
N THR A 226 23.67 -20.35 5.85
CA THR A 226 22.75 -20.90 6.85
C THR A 226 23.52 -21.39 8.06
N LEU A 227 23.03 -21.10 9.26
CA LEU A 227 23.42 -21.79 10.49
C LEU A 227 22.58 -23.06 10.63
N GLU A 228 23.22 -24.24 10.69
CA GLU A 228 22.58 -25.50 11.04
C GLU A 228 22.13 -25.48 12.51
N LEU A 229 20.89 -25.89 12.79
CA LEU A 229 20.35 -26.05 14.15
C LEU A 229 19.83 -27.47 14.38
N PRO A 230 19.68 -27.91 15.64
CA PRO A 230 18.96 -29.14 15.97
C PRO A 230 17.57 -29.20 15.31
N PRO A 231 16.95 -30.39 15.14
CA PRO A 231 15.61 -30.55 14.56
C PRO A 231 14.48 -30.13 15.52
N TYR A 232 14.72 -29.07 16.27
CA TYR A 232 13.67 -28.27 16.90
C TYR A 232 12.97 -27.45 15.82
N MET A 233 11.75 -27.01 16.09
CA MET A 233 10.97 -26.19 15.17
C MET A 233 11.13 -24.73 15.56
N GLN A 234 11.83 -23.93 14.75
CA GLN A 234 12.04 -22.51 15.07
C GLN A 234 10.78 -21.71 14.77
N ASP A 235 10.62 -20.54 15.40
CA ASP A 235 9.41 -19.75 15.26
C ASP A 235 9.68 -18.33 14.80
N LEU A 236 9.98 -17.40 15.71
CA LEU A 236 10.27 -15.99 15.44
C LEU A 236 11.75 -15.70 15.68
N SER A 237 12.24 -14.64 15.05
CA SER A 237 13.59 -14.12 15.24
C SER A 237 13.57 -12.64 15.58
N ASP A 238 14.63 -12.13 16.21
CA ASP A 238 14.92 -10.69 16.25
C ASP A 238 16.44 -10.45 16.35
N ALA A 239 16.90 -9.34 15.79
CA ALA A 239 18.30 -8.94 15.82
C ALA A 239 18.59 -8.09 17.07
N GLY A 240 19.75 -8.35 17.67
CA GLY A 240 20.24 -7.56 18.80
C GLY A 240 20.54 -6.11 18.40
N LYS A 241 20.25 -5.19 19.32
CA LYS A 241 20.42 -3.73 19.18
C LYS A 241 21.34 -3.23 20.29
N GLY A 242 21.90 -2.03 20.17
CA GLY A 242 22.69 -1.43 21.25
C GLY A 242 23.75 -2.40 21.83
N PRO A 243 23.72 -2.72 23.15
CA PRO A 243 24.65 -3.68 23.76
C PRO A 243 24.58 -5.11 23.23
N SER A 244 23.45 -5.54 22.66
CA SER A 244 23.28 -6.86 22.03
C SER A 244 23.58 -6.87 20.52
N MET A 245 24.04 -5.74 19.96
CA MET A 245 24.51 -5.68 18.57
C MET A 245 25.52 -6.80 18.26
N GLY A 246 25.36 -7.44 17.10
CA GLY A 246 26.17 -8.59 16.69
C GLY A 246 25.58 -9.94 17.10
N TRP A 247 24.52 -9.95 17.92
CA TRP A 247 23.74 -11.13 18.27
C TRP A 247 22.38 -11.11 17.59
N ALA A 248 21.77 -12.28 17.51
CA ALA A 248 20.37 -12.46 17.13
C ALA A 248 19.81 -13.66 17.91
N PHE A 249 18.48 -13.69 18.00
CA PHE A 249 17.74 -14.58 18.86
C PHE A 249 16.63 -15.24 18.05
N THR A 250 16.52 -16.56 18.12
CA THR A 250 15.47 -17.34 17.45
C THR A 250 14.89 -18.35 18.42
N ASN A 251 13.62 -18.18 18.77
CA ASN A 251 12.94 -19.11 19.67
C ASN A 251 12.55 -20.41 18.95
N SER A 252 12.18 -21.42 19.73
CA SER A 252 11.73 -22.69 19.17
C SER A 252 10.61 -23.33 19.99
N PHE A 253 9.87 -24.21 19.33
CA PHE A 253 8.97 -25.17 19.93
C PHE A 253 9.32 -26.58 19.45
N ASN A 254 8.68 -27.59 20.01
CA ASN A 254 9.01 -28.99 19.72
C ASN A 254 10.49 -29.33 20.00
N SER A 255 11.03 -28.83 21.10
CA SER A 255 12.31 -29.32 21.65
C SER A 255 12.26 -30.81 22.00
N GLU A 256 11.05 -31.35 22.16
CA GLU A 256 10.71 -32.76 22.29
C GLU A 256 11.09 -33.60 21.07
N MET A 257 11.23 -32.98 19.89
CA MET A 257 11.44 -33.65 18.61
C MET A 257 10.34 -34.67 18.29
N TYR A 258 9.10 -34.37 18.72
CA TYR A 258 7.94 -35.23 18.46
C TYR A 258 7.50 -35.14 17.00
N THR A 259 7.19 -36.28 16.39
CA THR A 259 6.91 -36.42 14.95
C THR A 259 5.49 -36.88 14.62
N GLY A 260 4.59 -36.95 15.61
CA GLY A 260 3.20 -37.35 15.41
C GLY A 260 3.00 -38.85 15.18
N GLY A 261 1.82 -39.24 14.69
CA GLY A 261 1.46 -40.63 14.38
C GLY A 261 0.00 -41.00 14.70
N ILE A 262 -0.95 -40.10 14.48
CA ILE A 262 -2.39 -40.34 14.74
C ILE A 262 -2.89 -41.58 14.01
N GLU A 263 -2.42 -41.80 12.78
CA GLU A 263 -2.73 -42.96 11.96
C GLU A 263 -2.22 -44.28 12.55
N LYS A 264 -1.27 -44.21 13.48
CA LYS A 264 -0.74 -45.32 14.27
C LYS A 264 -1.32 -45.38 15.69
N GLY A 265 -2.30 -44.52 16.00
CA GLY A 265 -2.94 -44.43 17.32
C GLY A 265 -2.14 -43.62 18.36
N LEU A 266 -1.13 -42.87 17.96
CA LEU A 266 -0.37 -41.98 18.85
C LEU A 266 -1.09 -40.63 19.03
N PRO A 267 -0.76 -39.86 20.10
CA PRO A 267 -1.26 -38.50 20.26
C PRO A 267 -0.97 -37.60 19.05
N PRO A 268 -1.82 -36.60 18.77
CA PRO A 268 -1.58 -35.64 17.72
C PRO A 268 -0.36 -34.75 18.02
N PHE A 269 0.10 -34.00 17.02
CA PHE A 269 1.32 -33.20 17.11
C PHE A 269 1.30 -32.22 18.28
N GLU A 270 0.22 -31.45 18.43
CA GLU A 270 0.09 -30.43 19.47
C GLU A 270 0.24 -30.99 20.88
N ALA A 271 -0.17 -32.24 21.12
CA ALA A 271 -0.05 -32.88 22.42
C ALA A 271 1.39 -33.31 22.73
N GLY A 272 2.10 -33.85 21.73
CA GLY A 272 3.48 -34.32 21.92
C GLY A 272 4.53 -33.22 21.88
N MET A 273 4.30 -32.17 21.07
CA MET A 273 5.18 -30.99 20.92
C MET A 273 5.05 -29.99 22.06
N SER A 274 4.15 -30.24 23.02
CA SER A 274 3.93 -29.39 24.19
C SER A 274 4.07 -30.20 25.48
N ARG A 275 4.89 -31.26 25.47
CA ARG A 275 5.10 -32.11 26.64
C ARG A 275 6.06 -31.47 27.63
N ASN A 276 7.12 -30.84 27.15
CA ASN A 276 8.12 -30.21 27.98
C ASN A 276 7.57 -28.91 28.59
N ASP A 277 8.09 -28.53 29.77
CA ASP A 277 7.73 -27.24 30.41
C ASP A 277 8.49 -26.07 29.78
N THR A 278 9.60 -26.35 29.10
CA THR A 278 10.44 -25.35 28.42
C THR A 278 10.92 -25.88 27.08
N ASP A 279 11.01 -24.98 26.12
CA ASP A 279 11.74 -25.12 24.86
C ASP A 279 13.01 -24.23 24.90
N PHE A 280 13.59 -23.89 23.74
CA PHE A 280 14.86 -23.17 23.68
C PHE A 280 14.85 -21.92 22.80
N LEU A 281 15.36 -20.82 23.38
CA LEU A 281 15.83 -19.66 22.66
C LEU A 281 17.25 -19.94 22.15
N HIS A 282 17.45 -19.89 20.84
CA HIS A 282 18.75 -19.96 20.22
C HIS A 282 19.38 -18.57 20.21
N LEU A 283 20.55 -18.42 20.83
CA LEU A 283 21.32 -17.18 20.83
C LEU A 283 22.53 -17.39 19.94
N TYR A 284 22.66 -16.57 18.90
CA TYR A 284 23.79 -16.69 17.99
C TYR A 284 24.42 -15.36 17.62
N ASN A 285 25.75 -15.36 17.52
CA ASN A 285 26.51 -14.19 17.13
C ASN A 285 26.78 -14.21 15.62
N TRP A 286 25.96 -13.47 14.86
CA TRP A 286 26.02 -13.47 13.40
C TRP A 286 27.33 -12.89 12.84
N GLN A 287 28.02 -12.02 13.58
CA GLN A 287 29.33 -11.50 13.17
C GLN A 287 30.44 -12.56 13.27
N ILE A 288 30.38 -13.44 14.27
CA ILE A 288 31.30 -14.58 14.36
C ILE A 288 30.93 -15.59 13.27
N LEU A 289 29.64 -15.87 13.06
CA LEU A 289 29.19 -16.78 12.00
C LEU A 289 29.64 -16.33 10.60
N GLU A 290 29.56 -15.04 10.28
CA GLU A 290 30.06 -14.49 9.00
C GLU A 290 31.55 -14.82 8.79
N LYS A 291 32.37 -14.76 9.84
CA LYS A 291 33.79 -15.13 9.78
C LYS A 291 33.97 -16.64 9.60
N LEU A 292 33.18 -17.44 10.30
CA LEU A 292 33.22 -18.91 10.18
C LEU A 292 32.81 -19.37 8.77
N ALA A 293 31.76 -18.76 8.19
CA ALA A 293 31.23 -19.08 6.87
C ALA A 293 32.23 -18.86 5.72
N LYS A 294 33.31 -18.11 5.94
CA LYS A 294 34.37 -17.86 4.96
C LYS A 294 35.40 -19.00 4.88
N ASP A 295 35.50 -19.84 5.91
CA ASP A 295 36.42 -20.99 5.91
C ASP A 295 35.65 -22.29 5.60
N PRO A 296 35.93 -22.96 4.47
CA PRO A 296 35.30 -24.22 4.10
C PRO A 296 35.37 -25.31 5.17
N LYS A 297 36.33 -25.26 6.11
CA LYS A 297 36.43 -26.22 7.22
C LYS A 297 35.29 -26.11 8.23
N ASN A 298 34.63 -24.95 8.30
CA ASN A 298 33.52 -24.69 9.21
C ASN A 298 32.15 -24.90 8.55
N THR A 299 32.14 -25.19 7.24
CA THR A 299 30.90 -25.22 6.45
C THR A 299 30.75 -26.53 5.69
N LYS A 300 29.51 -26.94 5.47
CA LYS A 300 29.12 -27.88 4.41
C LYS A 300 28.51 -27.09 3.26
N VAL A 301 28.67 -27.59 2.03
CA VAL A 301 27.93 -27.08 0.88
C VAL A 301 26.80 -28.04 0.57
N ILE A 302 25.56 -27.62 0.75
CA ILE A 302 24.35 -28.42 0.54
C ILE A 302 23.49 -27.68 -0.49
N ASN A 303 23.10 -28.37 -1.58
CA ASN A 303 22.35 -27.78 -2.70
C ASN A 303 22.99 -26.47 -3.25
N GLY A 304 24.33 -26.39 -3.23
CA GLY A 304 25.08 -25.19 -3.66
C GLY A 304 25.17 -24.06 -2.63
N HIS A 305 24.62 -24.24 -1.43
CA HIS A 305 24.58 -23.22 -0.37
C HIS A 305 25.49 -23.55 0.81
N ARG A 306 26.07 -22.50 1.42
CA ARG A 306 26.96 -22.66 2.58
C ARG A 306 26.15 -22.84 3.87
N VAL A 307 26.44 -23.91 4.58
CA VAL A 307 25.85 -24.24 5.88
C VAL A 307 26.95 -24.31 6.92
N VAL A 308 26.98 -23.36 7.86
CA VAL A 308 27.85 -23.40 9.04
C VAL A 308 27.33 -24.48 9.98
N THR A 309 28.19 -25.43 10.36
CA THR A 309 27.77 -26.56 11.20
C THR A 309 27.59 -26.15 12.65
N ILE A 310 26.75 -26.89 13.39
CA ILE A 310 26.58 -26.72 14.84
C ILE A 310 27.94 -26.77 15.56
N GLU A 311 28.79 -27.76 15.21
CA GLU A 311 30.11 -27.93 15.81
C GLU A 311 31.00 -26.69 15.61
N ALA A 312 31.05 -26.15 14.39
CA ALA A 312 31.86 -24.98 14.09
C ALA A 312 31.34 -23.74 14.83
N ALA A 313 30.03 -23.54 14.88
CA ALA A 313 29.40 -22.43 15.60
C ALA A 313 29.68 -22.52 17.12
N VAL A 314 29.51 -23.69 17.73
CA VAL A 314 29.79 -23.91 19.16
C VAL A 314 31.29 -23.71 19.47
N LYS A 315 32.17 -24.29 18.65
CA LYS A 315 33.64 -24.14 18.81
C LYS A 315 34.09 -22.69 18.66
N GLY A 316 33.44 -21.94 17.76
CA GLY A 316 33.67 -20.51 17.57
C GLY A 316 33.07 -19.62 18.67
N GLY A 317 32.30 -20.18 19.61
CA GLY A 317 31.59 -19.41 20.64
C GLY A 317 30.45 -18.57 20.06
N ALA A 318 29.80 -19.05 19.01
CA ALA A 318 28.79 -18.32 18.25
C ALA A 318 27.36 -18.82 18.45
N LEU A 319 27.12 -19.94 19.12
CA LEU A 319 25.79 -20.55 19.30
C LEU A 319 25.60 -21.09 20.72
N PHE A 320 24.49 -20.71 21.36
CA PHE A 320 24.09 -21.10 22.71
C PHE A 320 22.57 -21.31 22.75
N LEU A 321 22.08 -22.03 23.77
CA LEU A 321 20.66 -22.20 24.07
C LEU A 321 20.32 -21.57 25.43
N LEU A 322 19.12 -21.02 25.55
CA LEU A 322 18.54 -20.57 26.81
C LEU A 322 17.12 -21.14 26.93
N PRO A 323 16.77 -21.85 28.02
CA PRO A 323 15.42 -22.39 28.19
C PRO A 323 14.34 -21.30 28.22
N GLU A 324 13.17 -21.55 27.67
CA GLU A 324 12.02 -20.63 27.63
C GLU A 324 10.69 -21.39 27.75
N ALA A 325 9.75 -20.89 28.55
CA ALA A 325 8.45 -21.52 28.79
C ALA A 325 7.36 -20.87 27.91
N LYS A 326 6.38 -21.58 27.35
CA LYS A 326 6.32 -23.00 26.96
C LYS A 326 5.78 -23.03 25.54
N SER A 327 6.47 -23.69 24.61
CA SER A 327 6.24 -23.54 23.17
C SER A 327 6.07 -22.07 22.78
N PRO A 328 7.03 -21.20 23.15
CA PRO A 328 6.90 -19.75 23.03
C PRO A 328 6.71 -19.32 21.57
N HIS A 329 6.26 -18.08 21.39
CA HIS A 329 5.94 -17.55 20.05
C HIS A 329 6.69 -16.28 19.70
N GLY A 330 6.39 -15.14 20.32
CA GLY A 330 7.12 -13.89 20.08
C GLY A 330 8.45 -13.85 20.80
N VAL A 331 9.48 -13.38 20.10
CA VAL A 331 10.76 -12.94 20.67
C VAL A 331 11.01 -11.52 20.21
N ASP A 332 11.09 -10.58 21.16
CA ASP A 332 11.20 -9.16 20.84
C ASP A 332 12.34 -8.52 21.66
N VAL A 333 13.31 -7.93 20.96
CA VAL A 333 14.44 -7.20 21.55
C VAL A 333 14.03 -5.76 21.81
N THR A 334 14.19 -5.35 23.07
CA THR A 334 13.91 -3.98 23.50
C THR A 334 14.65 -2.91 22.67
N PRO A 335 14.10 -1.69 22.53
CA PRO A 335 14.72 -0.64 21.71
C PRO A 335 16.14 -0.26 22.14
N ASP A 336 16.47 -0.35 23.44
CA ASP A 336 17.82 -0.12 23.96
C ASP A 336 18.75 -1.34 23.85
N GLY A 337 18.19 -2.49 23.44
CA GLY A 337 18.91 -3.73 23.17
C GLY A 337 19.38 -4.48 24.41
N LYS A 338 18.93 -4.11 25.61
CA LYS A 338 19.39 -4.71 26.87
C LYS A 338 18.59 -5.93 27.28
N TYR A 339 17.32 -6.01 26.88
CA TYR A 339 16.43 -7.11 27.25
C TYR A 339 15.82 -7.80 26.04
N ILE A 340 15.55 -9.08 26.21
CA ILE A 340 14.83 -9.95 25.27
C ILE A 340 13.55 -10.38 25.98
N ILE A 341 12.38 -10.10 25.38
CA ILE A 341 11.07 -10.43 25.93
C ILE A 341 10.46 -11.58 25.13
N ILE A 342 10.07 -12.64 25.82
CA ILE A 342 9.48 -13.84 25.23
C ILE A 342 8.00 -13.93 25.59
N GLY A 343 7.15 -14.10 24.57
CA GLY A 343 5.73 -14.43 24.72
C GLY A 343 5.56 -15.92 25.00
N GLY A 344 5.06 -16.27 26.20
CA GLY A 344 5.03 -17.64 26.69
C GLY A 344 4.03 -18.59 26.01
N LYS A 345 3.11 -18.07 25.16
CA LYS A 345 2.04 -18.80 24.45
C LYS A 345 1.22 -19.72 25.34
N LEU A 346 1.70 -20.94 25.60
CA LEU A 346 1.03 -21.91 26.46
C LEU A 346 1.25 -21.62 27.95
N ASP A 347 2.28 -20.85 28.27
CA ASP A 347 2.49 -20.27 29.59
C ASP A 347 1.83 -18.89 29.70
N THR A 348 1.24 -18.56 30.86
CA THR A 348 0.53 -17.29 31.09
C THR A 348 1.44 -16.09 31.32
N HIS A 349 2.75 -16.31 31.40
CA HIS A 349 3.75 -15.28 31.65
C HIS A 349 4.43 -14.82 30.36
N VAL A 350 4.93 -13.59 30.44
CA VAL A 350 6.04 -13.13 29.62
C VAL A 350 7.34 -13.29 30.40
N THR A 351 8.40 -13.68 29.72
CA THR A 351 9.73 -13.87 30.32
C THR A 351 10.69 -12.83 29.77
N ILE A 352 11.39 -12.11 30.66
CA ILE A 352 12.35 -11.07 30.30
C ILE A 352 13.75 -11.54 30.67
N PHE A 353 14.63 -11.64 29.68
CA PHE A 353 16.04 -11.92 29.89
C PHE A 353 16.88 -10.65 29.82
N ASP A 354 17.92 -10.58 30.65
CA ASP A 354 18.91 -9.49 30.65
C ASP A 354 20.14 -9.92 29.86
N PHE A 355 20.41 -9.20 28.76
CA PHE A 355 21.51 -9.53 27.86
C PHE A 355 22.88 -9.40 28.53
N ALA A 356 23.05 -8.50 29.50
CA ALA A 356 24.32 -8.38 30.22
C ALA A 356 24.61 -9.65 31.04
N LYS A 357 23.58 -10.24 31.67
CA LYS A 357 23.71 -11.49 32.43
C LYS A 357 23.93 -12.71 31.54
N ILE A 358 23.29 -12.72 30.36
CA ILE A 358 23.56 -13.71 29.31
C ILE A 358 25.04 -13.64 28.91
N LYS A 359 25.52 -12.44 28.60
CA LYS A 359 26.89 -12.21 28.13
C LYS A 359 27.91 -12.59 29.20
N GLU A 360 27.65 -12.29 30.46
CA GLU A 360 28.49 -12.68 31.59
C GLU A 360 28.66 -14.21 31.68
N GLN A 361 27.58 -14.97 31.53
CA GLN A 361 27.65 -16.44 31.55
C GLN A 361 28.46 -16.99 30.37
N ILE A 362 28.27 -16.43 29.17
CA ILE A 362 29.04 -16.80 27.98
C ILE A 362 30.54 -16.52 28.19
N ASP A 363 30.88 -15.34 28.70
CA ASP A 363 32.27 -14.92 28.90
C ASP A 363 32.99 -15.74 29.98
N LYS A 364 32.28 -16.07 31.06
CA LYS A 364 32.79 -16.95 32.13
C LYS A 364 32.72 -18.44 31.79
N LYS A 365 32.06 -18.81 30.69
CA LYS A 365 31.76 -20.20 30.31
C LYS A 365 31.00 -20.97 31.40
N GLU A 366 30.10 -20.27 32.10
CA GLU A 366 29.24 -20.85 33.13
C GLU A 366 27.94 -21.36 32.50
N PHE A 367 27.92 -22.63 32.13
CA PHE A 367 26.77 -23.27 31.47
C PHE A 367 26.07 -24.26 32.40
N ALA A 368 24.74 -24.33 32.34
CA ALA A 368 23.94 -25.30 33.07
C ALA A 368 24.09 -26.73 32.53
N GLY A 369 24.48 -26.86 31.27
CA GLY A 369 24.71 -28.15 30.62
C GLY A 369 24.95 -27.99 29.12
N LYS A 370 24.68 -29.06 28.38
CA LYS A 370 24.64 -29.10 26.92
C LYS A 370 23.42 -29.86 26.46
N ASP A 371 22.88 -29.52 25.30
CA ASP A 371 21.85 -30.33 24.66
C ASP A 371 22.45 -31.60 24.04
N SER A 372 21.60 -32.42 23.41
CA SER A 372 22.00 -33.65 22.73
C SER A 372 22.94 -33.42 21.53
N TYR A 373 23.00 -32.20 21.00
CA TYR A 373 23.84 -31.81 19.85
C TYR A 373 25.12 -31.08 20.29
N GLY A 374 25.36 -30.95 21.60
CA GLY A 374 26.58 -30.40 22.18
C GLY A 374 26.61 -28.87 22.32
N ILE A 375 25.48 -28.19 22.08
CA ILE A 375 25.31 -26.75 22.25
C ILE A 375 25.24 -26.41 23.74
N PRO A 376 26.02 -25.44 24.25
CA PRO A 376 25.96 -25.04 25.65
C PRO A 376 24.61 -24.40 26.01
N ILE A 377 24.04 -24.83 27.13
CA ILE A 377 22.79 -24.31 27.68
C ILE A 377 23.12 -23.32 28.80
N LEU A 378 22.64 -22.09 28.67
CA LEU A 378 22.75 -21.05 29.70
C LEU A 378 21.79 -21.32 30.87
N ASP A 379 22.13 -20.84 32.06
CA ASP A 379 21.25 -20.96 33.22
C ASP A 379 20.10 -19.95 33.13
N PHE A 380 18.87 -20.46 33.16
CA PHE A 380 17.66 -19.65 33.09
C PHE A 380 17.61 -18.57 34.16
N LYS A 381 17.84 -18.94 35.43
CA LYS A 381 17.69 -18.04 36.58
C LYS A 381 18.78 -16.97 36.59
N LYS A 382 20.01 -17.32 36.19
CA LYS A 382 21.10 -16.36 36.05
C LYS A 382 20.86 -15.37 34.91
N SER A 383 20.16 -15.78 33.86
CA SER A 383 19.85 -14.92 32.69
C SER A 383 18.65 -14.00 32.91
N LEU A 384 17.80 -14.31 33.89
CA LEU A 384 16.49 -13.69 34.08
C LEU A 384 16.60 -12.24 34.58
N HIS A 385 15.86 -11.33 33.96
CA HIS A 385 15.47 -10.04 34.56
C HIS A 385 14.24 -10.22 35.44
N GLY A 386 13.19 -10.85 34.89
CA GLY A 386 11.99 -11.23 35.62
C GLY A 386 10.95 -11.95 34.76
N GLN A 387 9.83 -12.30 35.37
CA GLN A 387 8.64 -12.82 34.70
C GLN A 387 7.42 -12.08 35.22
N LEU A 388 6.41 -11.89 34.37
CA LEU A 388 5.14 -11.27 34.75
C LEU A 388 3.98 -12.07 34.15
N GLU A 389 3.02 -12.47 34.98
CA GLU A 389 1.79 -13.10 34.51
C GLU A 389 0.89 -12.05 33.85
N LEU A 390 0.59 -12.24 32.57
CA LEU A 390 -0.28 -11.33 31.81
C LEU A 390 -1.65 -11.93 31.53
N GLY A 391 -1.79 -13.25 31.44
CA GLY A 391 -3.06 -13.89 31.11
C GLY A 391 -2.89 -14.99 30.09
N LEU A 392 -3.97 -15.44 29.47
CA LEU A 392 -3.96 -16.60 28.59
C LEU A 392 -3.50 -16.24 27.18
N GLY A 393 -2.44 -16.90 26.71
CA GLY A 393 -1.95 -16.79 25.34
C GLY A 393 -1.09 -15.57 25.02
N PRO A 394 -0.08 -15.18 25.84
CA PRO A 394 0.84 -14.11 25.48
C PRO A 394 1.65 -14.47 24.24
N LEU A 395 1.50 -13.72 23.15
CA LEU A 395 2.13 -14.02 21.86
C LEU A 395 3.26 -13.04 21.51
N HIS A 396 2.94 -11.78 21.17
CA HIS A 396 3.90 -10.82 20.63
C HIS A 396 3.98 -9.55 21.44
N ASN A 397 5.09 -8.81 21.32
CA ASN A 397 5.34 -7.56 22.00
C ASN A 397 5.66 -6.42 21.02
N THR A 398 5.31 -5.20 21.40
CA THR A 398 5.73 -3.96 20.70
C THR A 398 5.94 -2.83 21.72
N PHE A 399 6.78 -1.85 21.41
CA PHE A 399 7.31 -0.91 22.40
C PHE A 399 6.81 0.52 22.22
N ASP A 400 6.55 1.21 23.33
CA ASP A 400 6.17 2.63 23.32
C ASP A 400 7.39 3.55 23.13
N GLU A 401 7.14 4.83 22.83
CA GLU A 401 8.19 5.86 22.92
C GLU A 401 8.68 6.05 24.37
N LYS A 402 7.81 5.84 25.36
CA LYS A 402 8.17 5.89 26.77
C LYS A 402 8.99 4.67 27.17
N ASP A 403 10.20 4.93 27.66
CA ASP A 403 11.11 3.89 28.14
C ASP A 403 10.45 2.97 29.18
N GLY A 404 10.70 1.67 29.04
CA GLY A 404 10.15 0.64 29.91
C GLY A 404 8.73 0.19 29.58
N ILE A 405 7.98 0.88 28.70
CA ILE A 405 6.59 0.53 28.38
C ILE A 405 6.53 -0.40 27.16
N VAL A 406 5.73 -1.46 27.30
CA VAL A 406 5.52 -2.48 26.28
C VAL A 406 4.05 -2.89 26.22
N TYR A 407 3.61 -3.29 25.02
CA TYR A 407 2.28 -3.81 24.75
C TYR A 407 2.40 -5.27 24.31
N THR A 408 1.60 -6.16 24.90
CA THR A 408 1.61 -7.60 24.58
C THR A 408 0.23 -8.07 24.16
N SER A 409 0.16 -8.89 23.10
CA SER A 409 -1.07 -9.56 22.68
C SER A 409 -1.37 -10.80 23.50
N LEU A 410 -2.64 -10.98 23.89
CA LEU A 410 -3.16 -12.18 24.54
C LEU A 410 -4.20 -12.85 23.63
N TYR A 411 -3.81 -13.95 22.99
CA TYR A 411 -4.63 -14.63 21.99
C TYR A 411 -5.93 -15.20 22.58
N VAL A 412 -5.86 -15.86 23.73
CA VAL A 412 -7.03 -16.54 24.32
C VAL A 412 -7.94 -15.54 25.04
N ASP A 413 -7.35 -14.62 25.80
CA ASP A 413 -8.12 -13.55 26.46
C ASP A 413 -8.64 -12.50 25.48
N SER A 414 -8.14 -12.48 24.25
CA SER A 414 -8.48 -11.51 23.21
C SER A 414 -8.26 -10.06 23.65
N GLN A 415 -7.04 -9.78 24.12
CA GLN A 415 -6.66 -8.51 24.73
C GLN A 415 -5.31 -8.01 24.25
N VAL A 416 -5.12 -6.69 24.31
CA VAL A 416 -3.80 -6.05 24.35
C VAL A 416 -3.55 -5.59 25.78
N VAL A 417 -2.35 -5.86 26.30
CA VAL A 417 -1.94 -5.54 27.67
C VAL A 417 -0.79 -4.56 27.65
N LYS A 418 -0.93 -3.42 28.32
CA LYS A 418 0.12 -2.42 28.55
C LYS A 418 0.76 -2.67 29.90
N TRP A 419 2.08 -2.78 29.94
CA TRP A 419 2.83 -3.03 31.17
C TRP A 419 4.24 -2.43 31.10
N ASN A 420 4.94 -2.39 32.23
CA ASN A 420 6.31 -1.93 32.34
C ASN A 420 7.25 -3.12 32.58
N PHE A 421 8.19 -3.34 31.66
CA PHE A 421 9.10 -4.49 31.72
C PHE A 421 10.30 -4.29 32.65
N ARG A 422 10.61 -3.05 33.01
CA ARG A 422 11.72 -2.74 33.93
C ARG A 422 11.34 -3.07 35.37
N ASP A 423 10.15 -2.69 35.81
CA ASP A 423 9.66 -2.90 37.18
C ASP A 423 8.59 -4.01 37.31
N LEU A 424 8.26 -4.68 36.20
CA LEU A 424 7.31 -5.80 36.12
C LEU A 424 5.89 -5.44 36.57
N LYS A 425 5.39 -4.29 36.12
CA LYS A 425 4.09 -3.76 36.53
C LYS A 425 3.07 -3.73 35.41
N LEU A 426 1.91 -4.37 35.61
CA LEU A 426 0.73 -4.23 34.76
C LEU A 426 0.15 -2.80 34.88
N LEU A 427 -0.15 -2.16 33.74
CA LEU A 427 -0.64 -0.78 33.70
C LEU A 427 -2.06 -0.66 33.15
N ASP A 428 -2.35 -1.36 32.06
CA ASP A 428 -3.66 -1.29 31.42
C ASP A 428 -3.99 -2.50 30.53
N ARG A 429 -5.27 -2.64 30.17
CA ARG A 429 -5.76 -3.67 29.23
C ARG A 429 -6.85 -3.10 28.35
N VAL A 430 -6.91 -3.57 27.11
CA VAL A 430 -8.02 -3.28 26.19
C VAL A 430 -8.44 -4.57 25.48
N ASN A 431 -9.76 -4.78 25.37
CA ASN A 431 -10.31 -5.90 24.62
C ASN A 431 -10.22 -5.63 23.11
N VAL A 432 -9.84 -6.66 22.36
CA VAL A 432 -9.77 -6.68 20.90
C VAL A 432 -10.62 -7.85 20.36
N HIS A 433 -10.99 -7.81 19.08
CA HIS A 433 -12.09 -8.62 18.57
C HIS A 433 -11.76 -9.30 17.23
N TYR A 434 -11.45 -10.60 17.22
CA TYR A 434 -11.07 -11.44 18.36
C TYR A 434 -9.83 -12.27 18.06
N ASN A 435 -9.24 -12.80 19.13
CA ASN A 435 -8.07 -13.68 19.09
C ASN A 435 -6.93 -13.02 18.34
N ILE A 436 -6.33 -12.01 18.98
CA ILE A 436 -5.20 -11.27 18.45
C ILE A 436 -3.97 -12.16 18.28
N GLY A 437 -3.33 -12.06 17.12
CA GLY A 437 -2.00 -12.60 16.87
C GLY A 437 -0.94 -11.54 17.18
N HIS A 438 -0.30 -11.03 16.13
CA HIS A 438 0.64 -9.92 16.23
C HIS A 438 -0.03 -8.58 16.58
N LEU A 439 0.81 -7.65 17.02
CA LEU A 439 0.49 -6.25 17.16
C LEU A 439 1.71 -5.38 16.81
N ASP A 440 1.46 -4.15 16.40
CA ASP A 440 2.49 -3.14 16.20
C ASP A 440 2.06 -1.82 16.84
N SER A 441 3.00 -1.11 17.45
CA SER A 441 2.86 0.28 17.83
C SER A 441 3.72 1.11 16.89
N MET A 442 3.43 2.39 16.67
CA MET A 442 4.10 3.11 15.57
C MET A 442 5.64 3.07 15.70
N GLU A 443 6.32 2.51 14.71
CA GLU A 443 7.77 2.23 14.69
C GLU A 443 8.28 1.40 15.90
N GLY A 444 7.42 0.56 16.48
CA GLY A 444 7.58 -0.05 17.79
C GLY A 444 8.79 -0.97 17.92
N LYS A 445 9.18 -1.64 16.84
CA LYS A 445 10.35 -2.55 16.83
C LYS A 445 11.67 -1.84 16.49
N SER A 446 11.67 -0.54 16.23
CA SER A 446 12.90 0.24 16.00
C SER A 446 13.62 0.61 17.30
N THR A 447 14.82 1.16 17.21
CA THR A 447 15.53 1.75 18.37
C THR A 447 14.91 3.06 18.86
N LYS A 448 13.96 3.65 18.11
CA LYS A 448 13.23 4.88 18.48
C LYS A 448 11.73 4.78 18.17
N PRO A 449 10.99 3.95 18.94
CA PRO A 449 9.55 3.87 18.81
C PRO A 449 8.84 5.22 18.92
N LYS A 450 7.66 5.32 18.31
CA LYS A 450 6.80 6.51 18.34
C LYS A 450 5.54 6.33 19.18
N GLY A 451 5.09 5.08 19.39
CA GLY A 451 3.85 4.82 20.13
C GLY A 451 2.66 5.51 19.47
N LYS A 452 1.88 6.28 20.23
CA LYS A 452 0.69 7.06 19.81
C LYS A 452 -0.49 6.21 19.30
N TYR A 453 -0.26 5.30 18.37
CA TYR A 453 -1.23 4.34 17.87
C TYR A 453 -0.68 2.92 17.94
N GLY A 454 -1.57 1.96 18.17
CA GLY A 454 -1.32 0.53 18.10
C GLY A 454 -2.27 -0.15 17.11
N ILE A 455 -1.81 -1.21 16.48
CA ILE A 455 -2.57 -2.02 15.53
C ILE A 455 -2.61 -3.44 16.05
N ALA A 456 -3.80 -3.96 16.29
CA ALA A 456 -4.05 -5.34 16.68
C ALA A 456 -4.54 -6.16 15.49
N LEU A 457 -3.86 -7.28 15.20
CA LEU A 457 -4.21 -8.17 14.09
C LEU A 457 -5.05 -9.34 14.60
N ASN A 458 -6.37 -9.20 14.53
CA ASN A 458 -7.31 -10.19 15.05
C ASN A 458 -7.65 -11.25 14.00
N LYS A 459 -7.61 -12.52 14.43
CA LYS A 459 -7.77 -13.67 13.53
C LYS A 459 -9.21 -14.02 13.23
N LEU A 460 -10.13 -13.69 14.14
CA LEU A 460 -11.55 -14.02 14.02
C LEU A 460 -12.39 -12.75 14.08
N SER A 461 -13.11 -12.41 13.01
CA SER A 461 -14.00 -11.23 13.00
C SER A 461 -15.42 -11.51 13.44
N ILE A 462 -15.91 -12.75 13.36
CA ILE A 462 -17.20 -13.23 13.87
C ILE A 462 -18.37 -12.28 13.59
N ASP A 463 -18.69 -11.36 14.52
CA ASP A 463 -19.83 -10.46 14.53
C ASP A 463 -19.49 -8.99 14.26
N ARG A 464 -18.21 -8.66 14.00
CA ARG A 464 -17.74 -7.28 13.83
C ARG A 464 -18.21 -6.62 12.53
N PHE A 465 -18.57 -7.40 11.52
CA PHE A 465 -18.93 -6.93 10.19
C PHE A 465 -20.22 -7.57 9.68
N LEU A 466 -20.77 -7.01 8.59
CA LEU A 466 -21.86 -7.65 7.88
C LEU A 466 -21.43 -9.05 7.40
N PRO A 467 -22.29 -10.08 7.48
CA PRO A 467 -21.95 -11.43 7.03
C PRO A 467 -21.67 -11.45 5.51
N VAL A 468 -20.55 -12.07 5.12
CA VAL A 468 -20.11 -12.19 3.71
C VAL A 468 -19.93 -13.65 3.26
N GLY A 469 -20.56 -14.58 3.98
CA GLY A 469 -20.44 -16.03 3.75
C GLY A 469 -19.49 -16.72 4.73
N PRO A 470 -19.18 -18.02 4.52
CA PRO A 470 -18.43 -18.82 5.49
C PRO A 470 -16.96 -18.43 5.67
N LEU A 471 -16.34 -17.77 4.68
CA LEU A 471 -14.98 -17.25 4.78
C LEU A 471 -15.06 -15.79 5.28
N HIS A 472 -14.77 -15.61 6.56
CA HIS A 472 -14.79 -14.29 7.20
C HIS A 472 -13.52 -13.49 6.87
N PRO A 473 -13.60 -12.15 6.84
CA PRO A 473 -12.40 -11.31 6.81
C PRO A 473 -11.70 -11.35 8.17
N GLN A 474 -10.42 -10.98 8.19
CA GLN A 474 -9.67 -10.66 9.41
C GLN A 474 -10.00 -9.22 9.84
N ASN A 475 -9.60 -8.85 11.07
CA ASN A 475 -9.91 -7.54 11.62
C ASN A 475 -8.65 -6.84 12.18
N HIS A 476 -8.21 -5.79 11.49
CA HIS A 476 -7.16 -4.92 11.99
C HIS A 476 -7.77 -3.81 12.81
N GLN A 477 -7.43 -3.75 14.08
CA GLN A 477 -8.00 -2.81 15.03
C GLN A 477 -7.00 -1.71 15.40
N LEU A 478 -7.41 -0.46 15.23
CA LEU A 478 -6.63 0.70 15.65
C LEU A 478 -6.91 1.05 17.12
N ILE A 479 -5.86 1.21 17.91
CA ILE A 479 -5.91 1.57 19.32
C ILE A 479 -5.14 2.89 19.52
N ASP A 480 -5.74 3.85 20.22
CA ASP A 480 -5.05 5.04 20.73
C ASP A 480 -4.20 4.67 21.95
N LEU A 481 -2.92 4.99 21.89
CA LEU A 481 -1.93 4.75 22.94
C LEU A 481 -1.43 6.05 23.60
N ALA A 482 -1.85 7.23 23.09
CA ALA A 482 -1.33 8.52 23.54
C ALA A 482 -1.79 8.88 24.97
N GLY A 483 -2.98 8.41 25.37
CA GLY A 483 -3.54 8.63 26.70
C GLY A 483 -2.95 7.72 27.80
N ASP A 484 -3.42 7.94 29.02
CA ASP A 484 -3.09 7.06 30.15
C ASP A 484 -3.69 5.65 29.95
N LYS A 485 -4.87 5.60 29.34
CA LYS A 485 -5.62 4.37 29.01
C LYS A 485 -5.63 4.13 27.51
N MET A 486 -5.56 2.86 27.12
CA MET A 486 -5.70 2.44 25.73
C MET A 486 -7.16 2.53 25.29
N GLU A 487 -7.41 3.10 24.11
CA GLU A 487 -8.76 3.23 23.56
C GLU A 487 -8.84 2.61 22.17
N LEU A 488 -9.64 1.57 22.01
CA LEU A 488 -10.00 1.06 20.68
C LEU A 488 -10.76 2.14 19.88
N LEU A 489 -10.29 2.43 18.66
CA LEU A 489 -10.81 3.49 17.79
C LEU A 489 -11.53 2.98 16.54
N TYR A 490 -11.04 1.91 15.91
CA TYR A 490 -11.51 1.52 14.58
C TYR A 490 -11.36 0.02 14.32
N ASP A 491 -12.29 -0.55 13.54
CA ASP A 491 -12.29 -1.91 13.01
C ASP A 491 -12.10 -1.85 11.48
N MET A 492 -11.01 -2.40 10.95
CA MET A 492 -10.77 -2.52 9.50
C MET A 492 -10.93 -3.97 9.05
N PRO A 493 -11.96 -4.31 8.25
CA PRO A 493 -12.07 -5.64 7.66
C PRO A 493 -10.99 -5.84 6.59
N ILE A 494 -10.21 -6.91 6.71
CA ILE A 494 -9.28 -7.36 5.66
C ILE A 494 -9.84 -8.63 5.02
N GLY A 495 -10.31 -8.50 3.78
CA GLY A 495 -10.88 -9.62 3.00
C GLY A 495 -9.87 -10.41 2.16
N LEU A 496 -8.56 -10.09 2.25
CA LEU A 496 -7.52 -10.69 1.42
C LEU A 496 -6.53 -11.48 2.29
N GLY A 497 -6.77 -12.80 2.39
CA GLY A 497 -5.98 -13.71 3.22
C GLY A 497 -6.01 -13.35 4.71
N GLU A 498 -5.21 -14.05 5.52
CA GLU A 498 -4.96 -13.73 6.92
C GLU A 498 -3.60 -13.02 7.07
N PRO A 499 -3.54 -11.68 7.17
CA PRO A 499 -2.31 -11.01 7.54
C PRO A 499 -1.75 -11.52 8.87
N HIS A 500 -0.45 -11.83 8.88
CA HIS A 500 0.22 -12.33 10.08
C HIS A 500 0.86 -11.22 10.91
N ASP A 501 1.59 -10.30 10.28
CA ASP A 501 2.28 -9.18 10.94
C ASP A 501 2.15 -7.86 10.13
N VAL A 502 2.42 -6.75 10.81
CA VAL A 502 2.51 -5.41 10.22
C VAL A 502 3.76 -4.69 10.72
N VAL A 503 4.28 -3.78 9.90
CA VAL A 503 5.24 -2.76 10.35
C VAL A 503 4.78 -1.38 9.92
N SER A 504 5.01 -0.41 10.78
CA SER A 504 4.65 0.99 10.56
C SER A 504 5.88 1.89 10.48
N ILE A 505 5.76 2.96 9.70
CA ILE A 505 6.81 3.97 9.53
C ILE A 505 6.19 5.35 9.35
N HIS A 506 6.79 6.36 9.96
CA HIS A 506 6.33 7.73 9.79
C HIS A 506 6.44 8.17 8.33
N ALA A 507 5.38 8.80 7.80
CA ALA A 507 5.27 9.10 6.38
C ALA A 507 6.42 9.95 5.83
N SER A 508 7.05 10.78 6.66
CA SER A 508 8.20 11.61 6.26
C SER A 508 9.48 10.83 5.90
N LYS A 509 9.57 9.55 6.28
CA LYS A 509 10.75 8.71 6.00
C LYS A 509 10.65 8.02 4.65
N ILE A 510 9.43 7.82 4.13
CA ILE A 510 9.21 7.27 2.80
C ILE A 510 9.24 8.40 1.78
N LYS A 511 10.05 8.24 0.73
CA LYS A 511 10.19 9.23 -0.36
C LYS A 511 9.91 8.56 -1.70
N PRO A 512 8.62 8.34 -2.04
CA PRO A 512 8.25 7.73 -3.30
C PRO A 512 8.59 8.65 -4.47
N LYS A 513 9.02 8.05 -5.57
CA LYS A 513 9.07 8.69 -6.88
C LYS A 513 7.64 8.93 -7.36
N LYS A 514 7.46 10.06 -8.05
CA LYS A 514 6.21 10.43 -8.70
C LYS A 514 6.15 9.93 -10.15
N THR A 515 7.32 9.84 -10.78
CA THR A 515 7.58 9.38 -12.15
C THR A 515 8.99 8.78 -12.20
N TYR A 516 9.34 8.08 -13.27
CA TYR A 516 10.74 7.70 -13.51
C TYR A 516 11.51 8.83 -14.18
N ASP A 517 12.63 9.26 -13.58
CA ASP A 517 13.41 10.41 -14.05
C ASP A 517 14.03 10.18 -15.45
N LYS A 518 14.38 8.92 -15.75
CA LYS A 518 14.93 8.52 -17.03
C LYS A 518 13.85 7.84 -17.85
N MET A 519 13.60 8.38 -19.03
CA MET A 519 12.65 7.79 -19.96
C MET A 519 13.08 6.38 -20.37
N GLY A 520 12.14 5.45 -20.30
CA GLY A 520 12.36 4.03 -20.57
C GLY A 520 13.12 3.29 -19.49
N THR A 521 12.86 3.61 -18.23
CA THR A 521 13.41 2.88 -17.08
C THR A 521 12.74 1.51 -16.94
N ASN A 522 13.53 0.47 -16.63
CA ASN A 522 13.04 -0.82 -16.14
C ASN A 522 12.79 -0.72 -14.62
N SER A 523 11.54 -0.89 -14.16
CA SER A 523 11.21 -0.73 -12.74
C SER A 523 11.87 -1.75 -11.81
N ARG A 524 12.28 -2.92 -12.34
CA ARG A 524 12.89 -3.99 -11.53
C ARG A 524 14.38 -3.76 -11.25
N THR A 525 15.07 -3.02 -12.12
CA THR A 525 16.51 -2.78 -12.02
C THR A 525 16.88 -1.31 -11.81
N GLY A 526 15.99 -0.38 -12.14
CA GLY A 526 16.27 1.06 -12.15
C GLY A 526 17.17 1.51 -13.32
N GLU A 527 17.54 0.60 -14.21
CA GLU A 527 18.38 0.87 -15.38
C GLU A 527 17.54 1.15 -16.63
N ALA A 528 18.18 1.58 -17.72
CA ALA A 528 17.51 1.75 -19.00
C ALA A 528 17.07 0.39 -19.56
N HIS A 529 15.81 0.30 -20.00
CA HIS A 529 15.26 -0.89 -20.63
C HIS A 529 15.83 -1.07 -22.05
N GLU A 530 16.13 -2.31 -22.46
CA GLU A 530 16.68 -2.59 -23.81
C GLU A 530 15.73 -2.17 -24.95
N GLY A 531 14.43 -2.24 -24.68
CA GLY A 531 13.35 -1.82 -25.57
C GLY A 531 12.89 -0.37 -25.40
N ALA A 532 13.62 0.45 -24.63
CA ALA A 532 13.28 1.86 -24.45
C ALA A 532 13.19 2.56 -25.81
N THR A 533 12.05 3.20 -26.06
CA THR A 533 11.70 3.78 -27.36
C THR A 533 11.18 5.18 -27.16
N LEU A 534 11.67 6.13 -27.95
CA LEU A 534 11.17 7.51 -27.97
C LEU A 534 10.27 7.76 -29.18
N ALA A 535 9.56 8.88 -29.17
CA ALA A 535 8.73 9.30 -30.29
C ALA A 535 9.54 9.37 -31.60
N GLY A 536 9.02 8.78 -32.66
CA GLY A 536 9.68 8.65 -33.97
C GLY A 536 10.61 7.46 -34.11
N GLN A 537 10.82 6.67 -33.04
CA GLN A 537 11.64 5.45 -33.05
C GLN A 537 10.80 4.17 -33.07
N GLU A 538 9.47 4.30 -33.08
CA GLU A 538 8.53 3.18 -33.10
C GLU A 538 8.70 2.36 -34.38
N ARG A 539 8.72 1.04 -34.25
CA ARG A 539 9.00 0.14 -35.37
C ARG A 539 8.61 -1.29 -35.06
N VAL A 540 8.45 -2.08 -36.12
CA VAL A 540 8.29 -3.53 -36.06
C VAL A 540 9.49 -4.16 -36.76
N GLU A 541 10.27 -4.93 -36.03
CA GLU A 541 11.43 -5.67 -36.53
C GLU A 541 11.08 -7.17 -36.61
N ARG A 542 11.44 -7.82 -37.71
CA ARG A 542 11.25 -9.26 -37.90
C ARG A 542 12.60 -9.94 -38.15
N ASP A 543 12.87 -10.98 -37.38
CA ASP A 543 13.97 -11.92 -37.58
C ASP A 543 13.39 -13.34 -37.62
N GLY A 544 13.16 -13.86 -38.83
CA GLY A 544 12.46 -15.13 -39.03
C GLY A 544 11.04 -15.12 -38.44
N ASN A 545 10.80 -16.00 -37.45
CA ASN A 545 9.55 -16.09 -36.70
C ASN A 545 9.54 -15.22 -35.44
N LYS A 546 10.60 -14.49 -35.12
CA LYS A 546 10.65 -13.56 -33.99
C LYS A 546 10.29 -12.16 -34.46
N VAL A 547 9.31 -11.55 -33.82
CA VAL A 547 8.86 -10.19 -34.13
C VAL A 547 8.99 -9.31 -32.89
N LYS A 548 9.76 -8.24 -33.00
CA LYS A 548 9.90 -7.23 -31.95
C LYS A 548 9.14 -5.98 -32.35
N VAL A 549 8.26 -5.51 -31.48
CA VAL A 549 7.51 -4.27 -31.65
C VAL A 549 8.01 -3.28 -30.61
N TYR A 550 8.47 -2.13 -31.07
CA TYR A 550 8.89 -1.02 -30.23
C TYR A 550 7.78 0.02 -30.26
N MET A 551 7.03 0.08 -29.17
CA MET A 551 5.81 0.86 -29.02
C MET A 551 6.04 2.01 -28.04
N THR A 552 5.46 3.17 -28.35
CA THR A 552 5.32 4.28 -27.41
C THR A 552 3.87 4.40 -26.96
N ALA A 553 3.70 4.80 -25.71
CA ALA A 553 2.42 5.17 -25.12
C ALA A 553 2.50 6.63 -24.69
N VAL A 554 1.61 7.44 -25.26
CA VAL A 554 1.33 8.82 -24.85
C VAL A 554 -0.18 8.93 -24.85
N ARG A 555 -0.76 9.72 -23.95
CA ARG A 555 -2.20 9.85 -23.78
C ARG A 555 -2.96 9.85 -25.12
N SER A 556 -3.92 8.93 -25.19
CA SER A 556 -4.77 8.65 -26.35
C SER A 556 -4.10 7.99 -27.56
N HIS A 557 -2.82 7.61 -27.50
CA HIS A 557 -2.11 6.98 -28.61
C HIS A 557 -1.21 5.82 -28.16
N LEU A 558 -1.41 4.66 -28.78
CA LEU A 558 -0.43 3.58 -28.81
C LEU A 558 0.16 3.55 -30.22
N ASN A 559 1.48 3.72 -30.36
CA ASN A 559 2.13 3.75 -31.68
C ASN A 559 3.14 2.60 -31.79
N PRO A 560 3.02 1.68 -32.77
CA PRO A 560 2.03 1.66 -33.86
C PRO A 560 0.66 1.18 -33.42
N GLU A 561 -0.40 1.63 -34.10
CA GLU A 561 -1.80 1.17 -33.89
C GLU A 561 -2.12 -0.12 -34.66
N HIS A 562 -1.30 -0.50 -35.64
CA HIS A 562 -1.48 -1.72 -36.43
C HIS A 562 -0.22 -2.56 -36.41
N ILE A 563 -0.31 -3.75 -35.83
CA ILE A 563 0.77 -4.74 -35.80
C ILE A 563 0.33 -5.92 -36.64
N GLU A 564 1.13 -6.32 -37.63
CA GLU A 564 0.85 -7.49 -38.47
C GLU A 564 1.92 -8.56 -38.29
N VAL A 565 1.49 -9.77 -37.91
CA VAL A 565 2.35 -10.93 -37.65
C VAL A 565 1.78 -12.17 -38.32
N ASN A 566 2.59 -13.20 -38.44
CA ASN A 566 2.18 -14.50 -38.92
C ASN A 566 1.79 -15.40 -37.75
N LYS A 567 0.85 -16.32 -38.00
CA LYS A 567 0.51 -17.38 -37.07
C LYS A 567 1.76 -18.20 -36.73
N GLY A 568 2.06 -18.33 -35.44
CA GLY A 568 3.24 -19.02 -34.92
C GLY A 568 4.48 -18.14 -34.72
N ASP A 569 4.38 -16.83 -35.00
CA ASP A 569 5.44 -15.88 -34.61
C ASP A 569 5.54 -15.77 -33.08
N GLU A 570 6.77 -15.67 -32.57
CA GLU A 570 7.07 -15.24 -31.21
C GLU A 570 7.15 -13.71 -31.20
N VAL A 571 6.15 -13.06 -30.61
CA VAL A 571 6.01 -11.60 -30.62
C VAL A 571 6.44 -11.05 -29.27
N THR A 572 7.35 -10.07 -29.27
CA THR A 572 7.71 -9.27 -28.10
C THR A 572 7.34 -7.82 -28.36
N ILE A 573 6.50 -7.24 -27.51
CA ILE A 573 6.12 -5.82 -27.58
C ILE A 573 6.79 -5.10 -26.40
N TYR A 574 7.65 -4.13 -26.69
CA TYR A 574 8.23 -3.19 -25.74
C TYR A 574 7.40 -1.92 -25.75
N ILE A 575 6.88 -1.49 -24.61
CA ILE A 575 5.97 -0.35 -24.48
C ILE A 575 6.63 0.67 -23.58
N THR A 576 6.91 1.86 -24.09
CA THR A 576 7.51 2.96 -23.31
C THR A 576 6.48 4.06 -23.08
N ASN A 577 6.17 4.35 -21.81
CA ASN A 577 5.30 5.48 -21.46
C ASN A 577 6.12 6.78 -21.49
N LEU A 578 5.82 7.67 -22.45
CA LEU A 578 6.52 8.94 -22.64
C LEU A 578 5.94 10.11 -21.83
N GLU A 579 4.93 9.85 -20.98
CA GLU A 579 4.37 10.86 -20.10
C GLU A 579 5.41 11.36 -19.08
N ARG A 580 5.32 12.66 -18.78
CA ARG A 580 6.15 13.32 -17.76
C ARG A 580 5.36 13.76 -16.54
N ALA A 581 4.03 13.84 -16.64
CA ALA A 581 3.18 14.18 -15.53
C ALA A 581 3.01 12.98 -14.60
N GLN A 582 2.96 13.25 -13.30
CA GLN A 582 2.67 12.24 -12.28
C GLN A 582 1.25 11.67 -12.51
N ASP A 583 1.08 10.38 -12.18
CA ASP A 583 -0.21 9.68 -12.25
C ASP A 583 -0.80 9.48 -13.65
N GLU A 584 -0.04 9.80 -14.72
CA GLU A 584 -0.41 9.48 -16.11
C GLU A 584 0.01 8.06 -16.50
N THR A 585 -0.50 7.08 -15.76
CA THR A 585 -0.19 5.66 -15.99
C THR A 585 -0.93 5.17 -17.23
N HIS A 586 -0.21 4.46 -18.10
CA HIS A 586 -0.79 3.71 -19.20
C HIS A 586 -0.72 2.22 -18.90
N ALA A 587 -1.53 1.45 -19.60
CA ALA A 587 -1.43 0.01 -19.61
C ALA A 587 -1.59 -0.52 -21.03
N PHE A 588 -1.33 -1.81 -21.21
CA PHE A 588 -1.54 -2.51 -22.46
C PHE A 588 -2.29 -3.79 -22.17
N GLY A 589 -3.47 -3.97 -22.74
CA GLY A 589 -4.23 -5.21 -22.67
C GLY A 589 -4.54 -5.71 -24.08
N LEU A 590 -4.19 -6.97 -24.37
CA LEU A 590 -4.45 -7.60 -25.66
C LEU A 590 -5.57 -8.64 -25.54
N SER A 591 -6.66 -8.40 -26.25
CA SER A 591 -7.91 -9.14 -26.08
C SER A 591 -7.76 -10.61 -26.44
N GLY A 592 -8.18 -11.50 -25.52
CA GLY A 592 -8.25 -12.95 -25.75
C GLY A 592 -6.91 -13.69 -25.73
N LEU A 593 -5.78 -13.01 -25.47
CA LEU A 593 -4.44 -13.60 -25.53
C LEU A 593 -3.70 -13.62 -24.18
N ASN A 594 -4.35 -13.23 -23.08
CA ASN A 594 -3.78 -13.23 -21.73
C ASN A 594 -2.45 -12.43 -21.62
N VAL A 595 -2.40 -11.29 -22.33
CA VAL A 595 -1.24 -10.40 -22.36
C VAL A 595 -1.66 -9.06 -21.77
N HIS A 596 -0.93 -8.64 -20.74
CA HIS A 596 -1.17 -7.40 -20.01
C HIS A 596 0.13 -6.80 -19.48
N ALA A 597 0.20 -5.48 -19.35
CA ALA A 597 1.26 -4.74 -18.67
C ALA A 597 0.75 -3.40 -18.14
N SER A 598 1.29 -2.95 -17.00
CA SER A 598 1.21 -1.56 -16.53
C SER A 598 2.51 -0.81 -16.85
N VAL A 599 2.38 0.43 -17.31
CA VAL A 599 3.49 1.26 -17.78
C VAL A 599 3.33 2.66 -17.18
N GLU A 600 3.86 2.85 -15.96
CA GLU A 600 3.86 4.14 -15.26
C GLU A 600 4.72 5.20 -15.98
N PRO A 601 4.52 6.52 -15.74
CA PRO A 601 5.25 7.58 -16.43
C PRO A 601 6.77 7.42 -16.40
N GLY A 602 7.39 7.31 -17.59
CA GLY A 602 8.83 7.12 -17.75
C GLY A 602 9.30 5.66 -17.76
N LYS A 603 8.42 4.68 -17.54
CA LYS A 603 8.74 3.24 -17.55
C LYS A 603 8.72 2.66 -18.97
N THR A 604 9.53 1.63 -19.21
CA THR A 604 9.31 0.67 -20.28
C THR A 604 8.99 -0.70 -19.68
N SER A 605 7.94 -1.33 -20.19
CA SER A 605 7.60 -2.74 -19.92
C SER A 605 7.58 -3.54 -21.21
N SER A 606 7.75 -4.85 -21.12
CA SER A 606 7.66 -5.73 -22.27
C SER A 606 6.74 -6.92 -22.05
N VAL A 607 6.12 -7.39 -23.13
CA VAL A 607 5.28 -8.59 -23.13
C VAL A 607 5.69 -9.51 -24.28
N THR A 608 5.90 -10.80 -23.98
CA THR A 608 6.20 -11.82 -24.99
C THR A 608 5.14 -12.90 -25.03
N PHE A 609 4.68 -13.26 -26.23
CA PHE A 609 3.69 -14.30 -26.47
C PHE A 609 3.85 -14.91 -27.87
N THR A 610 3.30 -16.11 -28.05
CA THR A 610 3.21 -16.74 -29.37
C THR A 610 1.87 -16.34 -30.01
N ALA A 611 1.91 -15.81 -31.24
CA ALA A 611 0.70 -15.49 -32.01
C ALA A 611 0.12 -16.77 -32.65
N ASP A 612 -0.36 -17.71 -31.84
CA ASP A 612 -0.84 -19.03 -32.29
C ASP A 612 -2.29 -19.04 -32.78
N LEU A 613 -3.06 -17.99 -32.48
CA LEU A 613 -4.43 -17.80 -32.97
C LEU A 613 -4.43 -16.86 -34.18
N GLU A 614 -4.94 -17.33 -35.32
CA GLU A 614 -5.23 -16.49 -36.49
C GLU A 614 -6.44 -15.59 -36.19
N GLY A 615 -6.36 -14.32 -36.58
CA GLY A 615 -7.45 -13.37 -36.36
C GLY A 615 -6.99 -11.93 -36.26
N VAL A 616 -7.92 -11.05 -35.90
CA VAL A 616 -7.67 -9.64 -35.57
C VAL A 616 -8.04 -9.44 -34.11
N PHE A 617 -7.06 -9.07 -33.30
CA PHE A 617 -7.20 -8.92 -31.85
C PHE A 617 -6.96 -7.45 -31.49
N PRO A 618 -7.96 -6.75 -30.94
CA PRO A 618 -7.76 -5.41 -30.45
C PRO A 618 -6.89 -5.43 -29.19
N TYR A 619 -5.95 -4.49 -29.10
CA TYR A 619 -5.31 -4.11 -27.86
C TYR A 619 -5.68 -2.67 -27.51
N TYR A 620 -5.67 -2.35 -26.22
CA TYR A 620 -6.07 -1.04 -25.74
C TYR A 620 -5.39 -0.69 -24.41
N CYS A 621 -5.45 0.58 -24.04
CA CYS A 621 -5.05 1.03 -22.70
C CYS A 621 -6.14 0.67 -21.68
N THR A 622 -5.83 -0.23 -20.75
CA THR A 622 -6.78 -0.63 -19.70
C THR A 622 -6.94 0.43 -18.61
N GLU A 623 -6.00 1.37 -18.52
CA GLU A 623 -6.04 2.50 -17.59
C GLU A 623 -6.81 3.69 -18.18
N PHE A 624 -7.52 4.42 -17.31
CA PHE A 624 -8.20 5.66 -17.70
C PHE A 624 -7.18 6.82 -17.71
N CYS A 625 -6.40 6.91 -18.78
CA CYS A 625 -5.28 7.85 -18.88
C CYS A 625 -5.63 9.20 -19.55
N SER A 626 -6.81 9.35 -20.16
CA SER A 626 -7.26 10.62 -20.73
C SER A 626 -8.75 10.59 -21.03
N ALA A 627 -9.34 11.74 -21.36
CA ALA A 627 -10.72 11.81 -21.87
C ALA A 627 -10.96 10.91 -23.11
N LEU A 628 -9.89 10.58 -23.84
CA LEU A 628 -9.91 9.74 -25.04
C LEU A 628 -9.24 8.38 -24.79
N HIS A 629 -9.34 7.85 -23.56
CA HIS A 629 -8.75 6.53 -23.24
C HIS A 629 -9.41 5.40 -24.05
N LEU A 630 -10.70 5.54 -24.40
CA LEU A 630 -11.43 4.54 -25.18
C LEU A 630 -10.87 4.41 -26.60
N GLU A 631 -10.45 5.53 -27.18
CA GLU A 631 -9.83 5.61 -28.51
C GLU A 631 -8.35 5.20 -28.50
N MET A 632 -7.74 5.04 -27.32
CA MET A 632 -6.36 4.60 -27.16
C MET A 632 -6.23 3.08 -27.38
N MET A 633 -6.34 2.67 -28.64
CA MET A 633 -6.35 1.27 -29.04
C MET A 633 -5.57 1.03 -30.33
N GLY A 634 -5.35 -0.25 -30.64
CA GLY A 634 -4.81 -0.72 -31.90
C GLY A 634 -5.19 -2.17 -32.18
N TYR A 635 -4.73 -2.72 -33.29
CA TYR A 635 -5.02 -4.08 -33.73
C TYR A 635 -3.75 -4.89 -33.95
N LEU A 636 -3.71 -6.06 -33.31
CA LEU A 636 -2.83 -7.15 -33.69
C LEU A 636 -3.54 -8.01 -34.76
N LYS A 637 -2.97 -8.05 -35.96
CA LYS A 637 -3.44 -8.86 -37.08
C LYS A 637 -2.54 -10.07 -37.23
N VAL A 638 -3.07 -11.26 -36.96
CA VAL A 638 -2.35 -12.53 -37.07
C VAL A 638 -2.85 -13.26 -38.31
N LYS A 639 -1.99 -13.33 -39.35
CA LYS A 639 -2.31 -14.05 -40.60
C LYS A 639 -1.72 -15.45 -40.58
N ASP A 640 -2.49 -16.46 -40.97
CA ASP A 640 -1.93 -17.73 -41.40
C ASP A 640 -1.29 -17.57 -42.80
N PRO A 641 0.05 -17.69 -42.94
CA PRO A 641 0.72 -17.54 -44.22
C PRO A 641 0.39 -18.67 -45.22
N LYS A 642 -0.26 -19.75 -44.76
CA LYS A 642 -0.71 -20.87 -45.61
C LYS A 642 -2.08 -20.62 -46.22
N LYS A 643 -2.79 -19.57 -45.80
CA LYS A 643 -4.12 -19.23 -46.32
C LYS A 643 -4.06 -18.04 -47.28
N GLN A 644 -4.95 -18.06 -48.27
CA GLN A 644 -5.23 -16.90 -49.10
C GLN A 644 -6.47 -16.20 -48.55
N TYR A 645 -6.39 -14.89 -48.34
CA TYR A 645 -7.51 -14.08 -47.87
C TYR A 645 -8.21 -13.42 -49.06
N PRO A 646 -9.55 -13.34 -49.06
CA PRO A 646 -10.28 -12.64 -50.11
C PRO A 646 -9.94 -11.15 -50.10
N ASP A 647 -9.90 -10.54 -51.28
CA ASP A 647 -9.76 -9.09 -51.44
C ASP A 647 -11.09 -8.42 -51.06
N TYR A 648 -11.12 -7.75 -49.90
CA TYR A 648 -12.30 -7.04 -49.43
C TYR A 648 -12.37 -5.67 -50.11
N LYS A 649 -13.35 -5.47 -51.00
CA LYS A 649 -13.65 -4.14 -51.57
C LYS A 649 -13.96 -3.14 -50.45
N ALA A 650 -13.48 -1.90 -50.59
CA ALA A 650 -13.80 -0.79 -49.67
C ALA A 650 -15.31 -0.74 -49.37
N ALA A 651 -15.66 -0.69 -48.09
CA ALA A 651 -17.04 -0.77 -47.62
C ALA A 651 -17.94 0.29 -48.26
N LYS A 652 -19.20 -0.07 -48.52
CA LYS A 652 -20.28 0.87 -48.86
C LYS A 652 -20.68 1.66 -47.61
N VAL A 653 -19.81 2.55 -47.14
CA VAL A 653 -20.19 3.51 -46.10
C VAL A 653 -21.18 4.49 -46.72
N SER A 654 -22.30 4.75 -46.04
CA SER A 654 -23.18 5.86 -46.39
C SER A 654 -22.35 7.14 -46.37
N LYS A 655 -22.07 7.71 -47.55
CA LYS A 655 -21.32 8.95 -47.66
C LYS A 655 -22.25 10.09 -47.29
N MET A 656 -21.84 10.91 -46.34
CA MET A 656 -22.47 12.22 -46.11
C MET A 656 -22.46 13.00 -47.43
N THR A 657 -23.54 13.71 -47.69
CA THR A 657 -23.62 14.65 -48.81
C THR A 657 -22.57 15.75 -48.66
N PRO A 658 -22.14 16.41 -49.76
CA PRO A 658 -21.22 17.54 -49.67
C PRO A 658 -21.68 18.65 -48.72
N GLU A 659 -22.99 18.87 -48.63
CA GLU A 659 -23.62 19.86 -47.75
C GLU A 659 -23.49 19.46 -46.27
N GLU A 660 -23.73 18.19 -45.95
CA GLU A 660 -23.54 17.65 -44.60
C GLU A 660 -22.07 17.69 -44.18
N LEU A 661 -21.13 17.37 -45.08
CA LEU A 661 -19.69 17.48 -44.82
C LEU A 661 -19.28 18.93 -44.58
N GLN A 662 -19.76 19.88 -45.36
CA GLN A 662 -19.47 21.29 -45.13
C GLN A 662 -20.03 21.78 -43.79
N LYS A 663 -21.23 21.33 -43.42
CA LYS A 663 -21.83 21.67 -42.12
C LYS A 663 -21.02 21.11 -40.95
N GLU A 664 -20.55 19.86 -41.04
CA GLU A 664 -19.73 19.25 -40.00
C GLU A 664 -18.35 19.92 -39.91
N TYR A 665 -17.71 20.24 -41.04
CA TYR A 665 -16.46 21.00 -41.06
C TYR A 665 -16.59 22.36 -40.37
N ASN A 666 -17.62 23.14 -40.70
CA ASN A 666 -17.85 24.44 -40.08
C ASN A 666 -18.10 24.32 -38.56
N LYS A 667 -18.80 23.28 -38.14
CA LYS A 667 -19.08 22.98 -36.74
C LYS A 667 -17.79 22.66 -35.98
N ILE A 668 -16.93 21.77 -36.49
CA ILE A 668 -15.68 21.41 -35.79
C ILE A 668 -14.70 22.59 -35.72
N VAL A 669 -14.61 23.42 -36.76
CA VAL A 669 -13.78 24.64 -36.73
C VAL A 669 -14.28 25.62 -35.66
N ALA A 670 -15.60 25.77 -35.52
CA ALA A 670 -16.19 26.61 -34.47
C ALA A 670 -15.89 26.05 -33.07
N THR A 671 -15.98 24.72 -32.89
CA THR A 671 -15.61 24.05 -31.64
C THR A 671 -14.13 24.25 -31.32
N ASN A 672 -13.23 24.09 -32.30
CA ASN A 672 -11.78 24.32 -32.13
C ASN A 672 -11.49 25.73 -31.65
N LYS A 673 -12.14 26.73 -32.26
CA LYS A 673 -12.00 28.12 -31.82
C LYS A 673 -12.46 28.30 -30.36
N ALA A 674 -13.61 27.75 -29.99
CA ALA A 674 -14.11 27.87 -28.62
C ALA A 674 -13.18 27.22 -27.60
N THR A 675 -12.61 26.05 -27.92
CA THR A 675 -11.64 25.37 -27.05
C THR A 675 -10.33 26.17 -26.93
N ASP A 676 -9.82 26.73 -28.03
CA ASP A 676 -8.62 27.58 -27.98
C ASP A 676 -8.83 28.84 -27.13
N ASP A 677 -10.01 29.47 -27.23
CA ASP A 677 -10.35 30.63 -26.40
C ASP A 677 -10.28 30.29 -24.89
N VAL A 678 -10.67 29.06 -24.50
CA VAL A 678 -10.50 28.54 -23.13
C VAL A 678 -9.01 28.35 -22.79
N ILE A 679 -8.23 27.71 -23.66
CA ILE A 679 -6.79 27.50 -23.46
C ILE A 679 -6.08 28.84 -23.24
N GLN A 680 -6.37 29.85 -24.08
CA GLN A 680 -5.76 31.17 -23.95
C GLN A 680 -6.10 31.85 -22.61
N SER A 681 -7.33 31.64 -22.10
CA SER A 681 -7.72 32.14 -20.77
C SER A 681 -6.88 31.52 -19.65
N VAL A 682 -6.61 30.21 -19.74
CA VAL A 682 -5.78 29.46 -18.78
C VAL A 682 -4.31 29.88 -18.87
N VAL A 683 -3.78 30.02 -20.09
CA VAL A 683 -2.40 30.49 -20.32
C VAL A 683 -2.19 31.89 -19.75
N LYS A 684 -3.16 32.79 -19.95
CA LYS A 684 -3.13 34.13 -19.40
C LYS A 684 -3.02 34.09 -17.87
N PHE A 685 -3.89 33.31 -17.22
CA PHE A 685 -3.86 33.13 -15.77
C PHE A 685 -2.51 32.64 -15.26
N LEU A 686 -2.01 31.54 -15.83
CA LEU A 686 -0.76 30.91 -15.37
C LEU A 686 0.42 31.89 -15.45
N LYS A 687 0.52 32.66 -16.55
CA LYS A 687 1.57 33.67 -16.74
C LYS A 687 1.44 34.83 -15.76
N GLU A 688 0.25 35.39 -15.62
CA GLU A 688 -0.01 36.51 -14.69
C GLU A 688 0.30 36.15 -13.23
N LYS A 689 0.09 34.87 -12.88
CA LYS A 689 0.32 34.34 -11.53
C LYS A 689 1.71 33.74 -11.31
N GLY A 690 2.58 33.75 -12.32
CA GLY A 690 3.99 33.36 -12.20
C GLY A 690 4.18 31.87 -11.91
N PHE A 691 3.51 31.01 -12.69
CA PHE A 691 3.55 29.56 -12.54
C PHE A 691 4.97 28.95 -12.52
N GLU A 692 5.95 29.60 -13.15
CA GLU A 692 7.33 29.13 -13.26
C GLU A 692 8.03 28.95 -11.90
N LYS A 693 7.51 29.61 -10.86
CA LYS A 693 8.02 29.51 -9.48
C LYS A 693 7.63 28.18 -8.80
N TYR A 694 6.70 27.43 -9.37
CA TYR A 694 6.12 26.23 -8.79
C TYR A 694 6.50 25.02 -9.68
N PRO A 695 7.50 24.20 -9.30
CA PRO A 695 8.02 23.15 -10.16
C PRO A 695 6.96 22.17 -10.68
N GLU A 696 6.00 21.79 -9.83
CA GLU A 696 4.91 20.86 -10.17
C GLU A 696 3.94 21.47 -11.18
N VAL A 697 3.55 22.73 -10.98
CA VAL A 697 2.70 23.48 -11.93
C VAL A 697 3.44 23.65 -13.26
N LYS A 698 4.73 24.04 -13.22
CA LYS A 698 5.57 24.22 -14.40
C LYS A 698 5.64 22.94 -15.24
N SER A 699 5.76 21.78 -14.62
CA SER A 699 5.76 20.49 -15.32
C SER A 699 4.46 20.27 -16.10
N LEU A 700 3.30 20.52 -15.48
CA LEU A 700 2.00 20.43 -16.15
C LEU A 700 1.83 21.44 -17.29
N VAL A 701 2.38 22.66 -17.14
CA VAL A 701 2.35 23.66 -18.23
C VAL A 701 3.26 23.26 -19.38
N THR A 702 4.45 22.72 -19.10
CA THR A 702 5.33 22.18 -20.15
C THR A 702 4.62 21.09 -20.94
N ASP A 703 3.94 20.18 -20.24
CA ASP A 703 3.14 19.13 -20.87
C ASP A 703 1.98 19.68 -21.72
N ALA A 704 1.23 20.66 -21.20
CA ALA A 704 0.16 21.32 -21.96
C ALA A 704 0.68 21.98 -23.26
N LEU A 705 1.84 22.64 -23.18
CA LEU A 705 2.48 23.28 -24.33
C LEU A 705 3.01 22.26 -25.34
N ASP A 706 3.55 21.14 -24.89
CA ASP A 706 4.02 20.06 -25.78
C ASP A 706 2.87 19.52 -26.65
N GLN A 707 1.63 19.47 -26.13
CA GLN A 707 0.43 19.15 -26.93
C GLN A 707 0.02 20.31 -27.85
N TYR A 708 0.00 21.55 -27.32
CA TYR A 708 -0.44 22.72 -28.07
C TYR A 708 0.43 22.99 -29.30
N ASN A 709 1.74 22.77 -29.16
CA ASN A 709 2.72 22.99 -30.23
C ASN A 709 2.54 22.04 -31.42
N LYS A 710 1.74 20.97 -31.30
CA LYS A 710 1.41 20.06 -32.41
C LYS A 710 0.30 20.59 -33.31
N ILE A 711 -0.54 21.51 -32.80
CA ILE A 711 -1.72 22.03 -33.51
C ILE A 711 -1.39 22.65 -34.88
N PRO A 712 -0.38 23.53 -35.04
CA PRO A 712 -0.14 24.19 -36.33
C PRO A 712 0.15 23.22 -37.47
N HIS A 713 0.85 22.12 -37.17
CA HIS A 713 1.18 21.08 -38.15
C HIS A 713 -0.07 20.33 -38.61
N GLU A 714 -0.94 19.91 -37.70
CA GLU A 714 -2.17 19.20 -38.05
C GLU A 714 -3.20 20.13 -38.72
N LYS A 715 -3.25 21.39 -38.30
CA LYS A 715 -4.10 22.41 -38.92
C LYS A 715 -3.68 22.67 -40.38
N ALA A 716 -2.38 22.67 -40.68
CA ALA A 716 -1.89 22.79 -42.05
C ALA A 716 -2.39 21.66 -42.96
N LYS A 717 -2.43 20.41 -42.45
CA LYS A 717 -2.99 19.26 -43.18
C LYS A 717 -4.50 19.40 -43.40
N ALA A 718 -5.23 19.88 -42.38
CA ALA A 718 -6.66 20.16 -42.50
C ALA A 718 -6.93 21.22 -43.59
N ASP A 719 -6.16 22.31 -43.59
CA ASP A 719 -6.27 23.39 -44.56
C ASP A 719 -5.91 22.94 -45.99
N GLU A 720 -4.90 22.09 -46.13
CA GLU A 720 -4.51 21.51 -47.42
C GLU A 720 -5.60 20.59 -47.98
N ALA A 721 -6.13 19.68 -47.15
CA ALA A 721 -7.23 18.80 -47.54
C ALA A 721 -8.51 19.58 -47.89
N PHE A 722 -8.82 20.62 -47.13
CA PHE A 722 -9.95 21.50 -47.40
C PHE A 722 -9.78 22.22 -48.75
N LYS A 723 -8.60 22.76 -49.04
CA LYS A 723 -8.28 23.39 -50.34
C LYS A 723 -8.35 22.40 -51.50
N ALA A 724 -8.01 21.13 -51.27
CA ALA A 724 -8.10 20.06 -52.25
C ALA A 724 -9.54 19.53 -52.46
N GLY A 725 -10.51 19.98 -51.67
CA GLY A 725 -11.90 19.50 -51.72
C GLY A 725 -12.11 18.13 -51.05
N ASP A 726 -11.11 17.59 -50.35
CA ASP A 726 -11.22 16.34 -49.60
C ASP A 726 -11.76 16.61 -48.19
N MET A 727 -13.07 16.83 -48.14
CA MET A 727 -13.77 17.25 -46.92
C MET A 727 -13.68 16.23 -45.78
N ASN A 728 -13.64 14.92 -46.08
CA ASN A 728 -13.52 13.90 -45.03
C ASN A 728 -12.14 13.98 -44.36
N THR A 729 -11.08 14.11 -45.16
CA THR A 729 -9.72 14.29 -44.63
C THR A 729 -9.58 15.62 -43.91
N ALA A 730 -10.21 16.69 -44.39
CA ALA A 730 -10.24 17.98 -43.70
C ALA A 730 -10.91 17.90 -42.32
N ILE A 731 -12.10 17.28 -42.23
CA ILE A 731 -12.81 17.06 -40.96
C ILE A 731 -11.98 16.18 -40.02
N LEU A 732 -11.34 15.13 -40.54
CA LEU A 732 -10.49 14.24 -39.74
C LEU A 732 -9.35 15.00 -39.08
N TRP A 733 -8.60 15.82 -39.83
CA TRP A 733 -7.50 16.61 -39.29
C TRP A 733 -7.99 17.75 -38.37
N GLU A 734 -9.15 18.36 -38.62
CA GLU A 734 -9.75 19.31 -37.67
C GLU A 734 -10.13 18.64 -36.34
N ASN A 735 -10.62 17.39 -36.37
CA ASN A 735 -10.85 16.62 -35.15
C ASN A 735 -9.52 16.29 -34.46
N GLN A 736 -8.45 15.99 -35.20
CA GLN A 736 -7.12 15.81 -34.60
C GLN A 736 -6.63 17.09 -33.90
N VAL A 737 -6.87 18.26 -34.49
CA VAL A 737 -6.60 19.56 -33.85
C VAL A 737 -7.41 19.70 -32.56
N TRP A 738 -8.71 19.41 -32.61
CA TRP A 738 -9.59 19.43 -31.45
C TRP A 738 -9.05 18.55 -30.31
N GLN A 739 -8.60 17.34 -30.63
CA GLN A 739 -8.05 16.41 -29.64
C GLN A 739 -6.80 16.97 -28.94
N TYR A 740 -5.88 17.59 -29.69
CA TYR A 740 -4.72 18.25 -29.06
C TYR A 740 -5.13 19.43 -28.18
N MET A 741 -6.15 20.21 -28.58
CA MET A 741 -6.70 21.28 -27.75
C MET A 741 -7.31 20.75 -26.45
N VAL A 742 -8.09 19.66 -26.49
CA VAL A 742 -8.66 19.04 -25.27
C VAL A 742 -7.55 18.57 -24.33
N LYS A 743 -6.49 17.94 -24.85
CA LYS A 743 -5.33 17.51 -24.05
C LYS A 743 -4.59 18.68 -23.42
N THR A 744 -4.37 19.77 -24.18
CA THR A 744 -3.79 21.01 -23.65
C THR A 744 -4.66 21.62 -22.56
N ALA A 745 -5.97 21.69 -22.77
CA ALA A 745 -6.91 22.28 -21.83
C ALA A 745 -6.93 21.49 -20.51
N ASP A 746 -6.95 20.16 -20.57
CA ASP A 746 -6.93 19.31 -19.38
C ASP A 746 -5.67 19.53 -18.51
N ALA A 747 -4.48 19.40 -19.10
CA ALA A 747 -3.22 19.64 -18.38
C ALA A 747 -3.12 21.09 -17.88
N GLY A 748 -3.55 22.06 -18.69
CA GLY A 748 -3.59 23.48 -18.33
C GLY A 748 -4.53 23.78 -17.17
N LEU A 749 -5.73 23.18 -17.14
CA LEU A 749 -6.71 23.36 -16.06
C LEU A 749 -6.22 22.71 -14.76
N ARG A 750 -5.58 21.55 -14.83
CA ARG A 750 -4.91 20.94 -13.67
C ARG A 750 -3.80 21.85 -13.11
N ALA A 751 -2.99 22.43 -14.00
CA ALA A 751 -1.96 23.40 -13.61
C ALA A 751 -2.58 24.66 -12.97
N LYS A 752 -3.66 25.19 -13.56
CA LYS A 752 -4.42 26.33 -13.01
C LYS A 752 -4.91 26.03 -11.60
N ASN A 753 -5.59 24.91 -11.41
CA ASN A 753 -6.17 24.52 -10.12
C ASN A 753 -5.10 24.31 -9.04
N LEU A 754 -3.98 23.68 -9.40
CA LEU A 754 -2.86 23.49 -8.48
C LEU A 754 -2.24 24.83 -8.08
N LEU A 755 -2.00 25.73 -9.03
CA LEU A 755 -1.46 27.06 -8.76
C LEU A 755 -2.42 27.92 -7.93
N ALA A 756 -3.72 27.88 -8.24
CA ALA A 756 -4.74 28.57 -7.47
C ALA A 756 -4.74 28.11 -6.01
N LYS A 757 -4.60 26.80 -5.76
CA LYS A 757 -4.50 26.24 -4.41
C LYS A 757 -3.24 26.72 -3.67
N GLU A 758 -2.10 26.82 -4.36
CA GLU A 758 -0.85 27.32 -3.77
C GLU A 758 -0.88 28.82 -3.45
N LEU A 759 -1.65 29.60 -4.22
CA LEU A 759 -1.73 31.06 -4.08
C LEU A 759 -2.87 31.54 -3.15
N SER A 760 -3.85 30.69 -2.89
CA SER A 760 -5.03 31.05 -2.10
C SER A 760 -4.65 31.45 -0.67
N THR A 761 -5.24 32.54 -0.18
CA THR A 761 -5.06 32.97 1.20
C THR A 761 -5.63 31.94 2.18
N LYS A 762 -5.03 31.81 3.37
CA LYS A 762 -5.58 30.89 4.38
C LYS A 762 -6.95 31.38 4.84
N MET A 763 -7.94 30.49 4.83
CA MET A 763 -9.28 30.79 5.34
C MET A 763 -9.23 31.18 6.82
N SER A 764 -10.05 32.16 7.20
CA SER A 764 -10.38 32.42 8.60
C SER A 764 -11.25 31.29 9.15
N GLU A 765 -11.33 31.15 10.48
CA GLU A 765 -12.17 30.10 11.09
C GLU A 765 -13.64 30.20 10.67
N LYS A 766 -14.17 31.42 10.47
CA LYS A 766 -15.55 31.61 10.00
C LYS A 766 -15.74 31.22 8.54
N ALA A 767 -14.76 31.53 7.68
CA ALA A 767 -14.78 31.12 6.28
C ALA A 767 -14.67 29.58 6.16
N ARG A 768 -13.83 28.95 6.99
CA ARG A 768 -13.73 27.48 7.08
C ARG A 768 -15.05 26.83 7.51
N LEU A 769 -15.68 27.36 8.57
CA LEU A 769 -17.01 26.91 9.01
C LEU A 769 -18.10 27.18 7.94
N GLY A 770 -17.92 28.23 7.14
CA GLY A 770 -18.79 28.56 6.01
C GLY A 770 -18.68 27.58 4.86
N GLU A 771 -17.46 27.18 4.50
CA GLU A 771 -17.19 26.13 3.52
C GLU A 771 -17.83 24.80 3.95
N GLU A 772 -17.64 24.42 5.21
CA GLU A 772 -18.28 23.23 5.77
C GLU A 772 -19.81 23.28 5.67
N ALA A 773 -20.41 24.43 6.01
CA ALA A 773 -21.85 24.63 5.89
C ALA A 773 -22.33 24.62 4.43
N TYR A 774 -21.54 25.18 3.51
CA TYR A 774 -21.80 25.17 2.06
C TYR A 774 -21.78 23.75 1.49
N LEU A 775 -20.75 22.95 1.83
CA LEU A 775 -20.61 21.55 1.39
C LEU A 775 -21.70 20.66 1.99
N ARG A 776 -21.93 20.75 3.30
CA ARG A 776 -22.93 19.96 4.00
C ARG A 776 -24.36 20.29 3.56
N GLY A 777 -24.62 21.55 3.22
CA GLY A 777 -25.89 21.99 2.66
C GLY A 777 -26.12 21.55 1.21
N GLY A 778 -25.20 20.79 0.61
CA GLY A 778 -25.32 20.30 -0.75
C GLY A 778 -25.20 21.38 -1.83
N CYS A 779 -24.73 22.58 -1.49
CA CYS A 779 -24.60 23.69 -2.44
C CYS A 779 -23.60 23.34 -3.56
N ASN A 780 -22.55 22.58 -3.23
CA ASN A 780 -21.56 22.07 -4.19
C ASN A 780 -22.11 21.05 -5.20
N GLY A 781 -23.29 20.48 -4.96
CA GLY A 781 -23.96 19.62 -5.93
C GLY A 781 -24.48 20.38 -7.15
N CYS A 782 -24.71 21.70 -7.02
CA CYS A 782 -25.19 22.54 -8.11
C CYS A 782 -24.21 23.66 -8.48
N HIS A 783 -23.37 24.10 -7.54
CA HIS A 783 -22.49 25.25 -7.72
C HIS A 783 -21.01 24.83 -7.58
N VAL A 784 -20.22 25.17 -8.59
CA VAL A 784 -18.75 25.02 -8.57
C VAL A 784 -18.15 26.43 -8.52
N VAL A 785 -17.22 26.68 -7.61
CA VAL A 785 -16.56 28.00 -7.52
C VAL A 785 -15.74 28.23 -8.79
N GLY A 786 -15.89 29.41 -9.39
CA GLY A 786 -15.18 29.82 -10.61
C GLY A 786 -15.73 29.20 -11.90
N GLN A 787 -16.77 28.37 -11.82
CA GLN A 787 -17.28 27.62 -12.98
C GLN A 787 -18.81 27.52 -12.99
N VAL A 788 -19.39 27.64 -14.17
CA VAL A 788 -20.80 27.33 -14.39
C VAL A 788 -20.97 25.81 -14.40
N SER A 789 -21.91 25.29 -13.60
CA SER A 789 -22.23 23.86 -13.50
C SER A 789 -23.73 23.65 -13.75
N SER A 790 -24.40 22.77 -12.99
CA SER A 790 -25.88 22.66 -12.98
C SER A 790 -26.57 23.92 -12.43
N GLY A 791 -25.82 24.79 -11.76
CA GLY A 791 -26.21 26.13 -11.33
C GLY A 791 -25.15 27.18 -11.67
N PRO A 792 -25.44 28.47 -11.40
CA PRO A 792 -24.52 29.57 -11.70
C PRO A 792 -23.24 29.48 -10.87
N ASP A 793 -22.14 29.98 -11.43
CA ASP A 793 -20.92 30.27 -10.67
C ASP A 793 -21.27 31.22 -9.51
N ILE A 794 -20.66 30.99 -8.35
CA ILE A 794 -20.88 31.74 -7.12
C ILE A 794 -19.80 32.79 -6.85
N THR A 795 -18.76 32.85 -7.67
CA THR A 795 -17.72 33.90 -7.59
C THR A 795 -18.34 35.28 -7.83
N GLY A 796 -18.09 36.21 -6.93
CA GLY A 796 -18.68 37.55 -6.93
C GLY A 796 -20.17 37.57 -6.57
N ALA A 797 -20.74 36.49 -6.02
CA ALA A 797 -22.18 36.45 -5.69
C ALA A 797 -22.61 37.58 -4.74
N LEU A 798 -21.72 38.02 -3.83
CA LEU A 798 -21.97 39.14 -2.92
C LEU A 798 -21.98 40.50 -3.64
N LEU A 799 -21.42 40.57 -4.86
CA LEU A 799 -21.31 41.79 -5.65
C LEU A 799 -22.48 41.98 -6.64
N ARG A 800 -23.29 40.94 -6.88
CA ARG A 800 -24.37 40.94 -7.89
C ARG A 800 -25.63 41.67 -7.44
N HIS A 801 -25.73 42.00 -6.16
CA HIS A 801 -26.91 42.66 -5.57
C HIS A 801 -26.50 43.82 -4.66
N GLU A 802 -27.34 44.86 -4.62
CA GLU A 802 -27.20 45.94 -3.63
C GLU A 802 -27.42 45.34 -2.22
N ASN A 803 -26.44 45.52 -1.34
CA ASN A 803 -26.35 44.80 -0.06
C ASN A 803 -26.30 43.26 -0.22
N GLY A 804 -25.45 42.76 -1.11
CA GLY A 804 -25.40 41.34 -1.48
C GLY A 804 -25.22 40.36 -0.32
N GLU A 805 -24.51 40.73 0.75
CA GLU A 805 -24.48 39.93 1.99
C GLU A 805 -25.90 39.71 2.55
N LYS A 806 -26.68 40.78 2.69
CA LYS A 806 -28.06 40.72 3.20
C LYS A 806 -28.99 40.02 2.23
N PHE A 807 -28.81 40.23 0.92
CA PHE A 807 -29.61 39.55 -0.10
C PHE A 807 -29.37 38.04 -0.05
N LEU A 808 -28.11 37.61 -0.16
CA LEU A 808 -27.72 36.21 -0.16
C LEU A 808 -28.11 35.53 1.17
N TYR A 809 -27.96 36.25 2.28
CA TYR A 809 -28.43 35.81 3.58
C TYR A 809 -29.92 35.41 3.58
N ASN A 810 -30.78 36.33 3.13
CA ASN A 810 -32.21 36.08 3.12
C ASN A 810 -32.62 35.06 2.06
N PHE A 811 -31.91 35.05 0.91
CA PHE A 811 -32.17 34.10 -0.16
C PHE A 811 -31.87 32.66 0.29
N ILE A 812 -30.72 32.41 0.92
CA ILE A 812 -30.36 31.06 1.40
C ILE A 812 -31.35 30.57 2.47
N LEU A 813 -31.85 31.47 3.33
CA LEU A 813 -32.82 31.11 4.38
C LEU A 813 -34.22 30.79 3.85
N ASP A 814 -34.65 31.45 2.77
CA ASP A 814 -35.99 31.27 2.19
C ASP A 814 -35.99 31.48 0.67
N PRO A 815 -35.42 30.54 -0.12
CA PRO A 815 -35.26 30.72 -1.56
C PRO A 815 -36.59 30.92 -2.29
N ALA A 816 -37.67 30.29 -1.79
CA ALA A 816 -38.97 30.31 -2.42
C ALA A 816 -39.59 31.72 -2.51
N LYS A 817 -39.33 32.60 -1.53
CA LYS A 817 -39.78 34.00 -1.58
C LYS A 817 -39.13 34.82 -2.71
N TYR A 818 -37.99 34.36 -3.21
CA TYR A 818 -37.22 35.05 -4.23
C TYR A 818 -37.39 34.43 -5.62
N TYR A 819 -38.15 33.35 -5.80
CA TYR A 819 -38.35 32.76 -7.14
C TYR A 819 -39.03 33.70 -8.15
N SER A 820 -39.77 34.69 -7.67
CA SER A 820 -40.36 35.75 -8.50
C SER A 820 -39.47 37.00 -8.62
N ASP A 821 -38.31 37.03 -7.95
CA ASP A 821 -37.32 38.08 -8.18
C ASP A 821 -36.82 37.97 -9.63
N PRO A 822 -36.80 39.08 -10.40
CA PRO A 822 -36.46 39.02 -11.83
C PRO A 822 -35.09 38.39 -12.12
N TYR A 823 -34.10 38.58 -11.24
CA TYR A 823 -32.77 37.99 -11.42
C TYR A 823 -32.80 36.49 -11.14
N ILE A 824 -33.45 36.07 -10.04
CA ILE A 824 -33.54 34.66 -9.67
C ILE A 824 -34.42 33.88 -10.66
N ASP A 825 -35.54 34.44 -11.13
CA ASP A 825 -36.39 33.85 -12.17
C ASP A 825 -35.61 33.64 -13.48
N ALA A 826 -34.77 34.62 -13.85
CA ALA A 826 -33.87 34.48 -15.00
C ALA A 826 -32.87 33.33 -14.81
N MET A 827 -32.22 33.24 -13.64
CA MET A 827 -31.30 32.12 -13.34
C MET A 827 -32.02 30.77 -13.34
N ILE A 828 -33.23 30.67 -12.76
CA ILE A 828 -34.02 29.43 -12.78
C ILE A 828 -34.34 29.01 -14.21
N LYS A 829 -34.68 29.95 -15.10
CA LYS A 829 -34.93 29.65 -16.52
C LYS A 829 -33.67 29.25 -17.28
N THR A 830 -32.54 29.89 -16.99
CA THR A 830 -31.24 29.57 -17.63
C THR A 830 -30.77 28.17 -17.25
N PHE A 831 -30.85 27.81 -15.96
CA PHE A 831 -30.33 26.54 -15.45
C PHE A 831 -31.39 25.43 -15.35
N ASN A 832 -32.65 25.77 -15.63
CA ASN A 832 -33.81 24.90 -15.45
C ASN A 832 -33.85 24.23 -14.06
N LEU A 833 -33.40 24.95 -13.03
CA LEU A 833 -33.21 24.44 -11.68
C LEU A 833 -33.56 25.51 -10.64
N ARG A 834 -34.28 25.12 -9.59
CA ARG A 834 -34.59 26.00 -8.45
C ARG A 834 -33.77 25.57 -7.25
N MET A 835 -33.12 26.52 -6.57
CA MET A 835 -32.47 26.25 -5.30
C MET A 835 -33.54 25.89 -4.25
N PRO A 836 -33.58 24.66 -3.72
CA PRO A 836 -34.49 24.32 -2.65
C PRO A 836 -34.06 24.97 -1.33
N ASN A 837 -34.98 25.10 -0.37
CA ASN A 837 -34.60 25.54 0.97
C ASN A 837 -33.74 24.46 1.63
N GLN A 838 -32.47 24.79 1.90
CA GLN A 838 -31.51 23.89 2.54
C GLN A 838 -31.70 23.80 4.06
N ASN A 839 -32.70 24.51 4.60
CA ASN A 839 -33.04 24.60 6.03
C ASN A 839 -31.84 25.01 6.90
N MET A 840 -30.96 25.86 6.36
CA MET A 840 -29.77 26.34 7.05
C MET A 840 -30.12 27.27 8.22
N LYS A 841 -29.34 27.19 9.29
CA LYS A 841 -29.50 28.08 10.44
C LYS A 841 -28.97 29.48 10.12
N PRO A 842 -29.57 30.54 10.71
CA PRO A 842 -29.08 31.91 10.61
C PRO A 842 -27.57 32.10 10.75
N GLU A 843 -26.89 31.35 11.63
CA GLU A 843 -25.45 31.49 11.83
C GLU A 843 -24.63 30.76 10.75
N GLU A 844 -25.13 29.64 10.25
CA GLU A 844 -24.50 28.90 9.14
C GLU A 844 -24.49 29.74 7.87
N VAL A 845 -25.59 30.45 7.60
CA VAL A 845 -25.67 31.36 6.45
C VAL A 845 -24.71 32.55 6.60
N LYS A 846 -24.49 33.08 7.81
CA LYS A 846 -23.46 34.11 8.03
C LYS A 846 -22.05 33.58 7.76
N ASN A 847 -21.75 32.37 8.22
CA ASN A 847 -20.44 31.75 7.95
C ASN A 847 -20.28 31.47 6.46
N ILE A 848 -21.32 31.00 5.76
CA ILE A 848 -21.30 30.85 4.29
C ILE A 848 -21.00 32.21 3.63
N ILE A 849 -21.56 33.32 4.12
CA ILE A 849 -21.21 34.64 3.60
C ILE A 849 -19.73 34.96 3.83
N GLU A 850 -19.13 34.60 4.96
CA GLU A 850 -17.68 34.75 5.18
C GLU A 850 -16.85 33.85 4.26
N TYR A 851 -17.33 32.65 3.92
CA TYR A 851 -16.73 31.80 2.90
C TYR A 851 -16.85 32.42 1.49
N MET A 852 -18.00 33.01 1.16
CA MET A 852 -18.21 33.73 -0.10
C MET A 852 -17.31 34.97 -0.18
N LYS A 853 -17.06 35.67 0.94
CA LYS A 853 -16.06 36.74 0.99
C LYS A 853 -14.67 36.23 0.71
N TRP A 854 -14.28 35.08 1.28
CA TRP A 854 -13.00 34.46 0.98
C TRP A 854 -12.91 34.02 -0.48
N ILE A 855 -13.97 33.45 -1.05
CA ILE A 855 -14.06 33.16 -2.49
C ILE A 855 -13.85 34.44 -3.30
N ASP A 856 -14.52 35.52 -2.93
CA ASP A 856 -14.44 36.81 -3.62
C ASP A 856 -13.05 37.47 -3.47
N GLU A 857 -12.41 37.33 -2.31
CA GLU A 857 -11.03 37.77 -2.04
C GLU A 857 -10.00 37.03 -2.89
N ASN A 858 -10.30 35.78 -3.25
CA ASN A 858 -9.46 34.94 -4.11
C ASN A 858 -10.10 34.76 -5.50
N ALA A 859 -11.06 35.61 -5.89
CA ALA A 859 -11.80 35.45 -7.15
C ALA A 859 -10.90 35.58 -8.38
N ASP A 860 -9.82 36.34 -8.27
CA ASP A 860 -8.78 36.48 -9.29
C ASP A 860 -7.89 35.22 -9.42
N LEU A 861 -8.09 34.23 -8.55
CA LEU A 861 -7.45 32.91 -8.57
C LEU A 861 -8.36 31.80 -9.14
N GLN A 862 -9.67 32.04 -9.30
CA GLN A 862 -10.69 31.03 -9.63
C GLN A 862 -10.94 30.86 -11.14
#